data_AF-A0A9W3ARQ0-F1
#
_entry.id   AF-A0A9W3ARQ0-F1
#
_cell.length_a   1.000
_cell.length_b   1.000
_cell.length_c   1.000
_cell.angle_alpha   90.00
_cell.angle_beta   90.00
_cell.angle_gamma   90.00
#
_symmetry.space_group_name_H-M   'P 1'
#
loop_
_entity.id
_entity.type
_entity.pdbx_description
1 polymer ?
#
loop_
_entity_poly.entity_id
_entity_poly.type
_entity_poly.pdbx_seq_one_letter_code
_entity_poly.pdbx_strand_id
1 'polypeptide(L)'
;MFKYFTSSSSRLHFSYIRRISFTKTTLTAELTGNKLNKPNTNTHSNTESETDSNNNKMSKTVEDVILSKTESTFQYDKDLLTLPVPDLSNTLKKYLASVKVLVTEEEYKKTELIVSQFANGEGKYLHEKFRAKAANKRNWLEEWWEDAAYLELRLPRPLMNMGGPAPYSEDVWPPVAGSQIPRAAMCMYYILKYWEFTRKEKHKPMKDSKGRPLCMYQFKRIFNTCAVPGVQKDKLIQYFKTESEGFCPTNVIVISNGHIFSITPFDDKGEILTVPEIQFLLQQVRTRSKLLGLGQGLTYLTAEERTKWAKARNRLVALHPQNYVNLTKIQTSIIAFWLEDGDAGDVSDLANRAILGHGENRWLDKSLSCGVYENGLFVSNADHTPAEGIMMTYVTSYVHLKLRECGGQWQGNQQLRKLEEPELLQFVIDDSLKADIETAKQNYSVLRNIATNEIKVYSKYGKNYCKEKSIHPDALCQLAMQLAYYTLYRRMAPTYETAPIKQFYHGRTETMRTSTQEAKNWCIAMTDPSVSTSERYRLFKVALKKHNSDFSDACEFKGCDRHLLALWLTAKEENLPVPQIYLDPSYAKSGGGGNFILSTSCIGFSTVIGGVLPMCENCIGTFYRINDDRLSFFVTTWNADKDTNTSDFAEAICCALDKLKVLIDEQPMTPSSRL
;
A
#
# COMPACT_ATOMS: atom_id res chain seq x y z
N MET A 1 4.96 -1.91 24.74
CA MET A 1 5.43 -2.54 23.49
C MET A 1 6.05 -3.91 23.76
N PHE A 2 7.17 -4.01 24.49
CA PHE A 2 7.79 -5.29 24.91
C PHE A 2 6.79 -6.41 25.28
N LYS A 3 5.83 -6.18 26.18
CA LYS A 3 4.80 -7.17 26.57
C LYS A 3 4.02 -7.83 25.41
N TYR A 4 3.89 -7.19 24.25
CA TYR A 4 3.23 -7.80 23.08
C TYR A 4 4.18 -8.78 22.36
N PHE A 5 5.46 -8.40 22.19
CA PHE A 5 6.51 -9.23 21.57
C PHE A 5 7.12 -10.30 22.50
N THR A 6 6.98 -10.17 23.82
CA THR A 6 7.66 -11.06 24.79
C THR A 6 6.85 -12.26 25.30
N SER A 7 5.56 -12.39 24.98
CA SER A 7 4.77 -13.57 25.38
C SER A 7 5.11 -14.78 24.51
N SER A 8 5.30 -15.95 25.13
CA SER A 8 5.78 -17.17 24.47
C SER A 8 4.80 -17.75 23.45
N SER A 9 3.49 -17.59 23.67
CA SER A 9 2.45 -17.93 22.69
C SER A 9 2.36 -16.93 21.55
N SER A 10 2.73 -15.66 21.76
CA SER A 10 2.79 -14.67 20.68
C SER A 10 4.01 -14.83 19.79
N ARG A 11 5.19 -15.24 20.28
CA ARG A 11 6.40 -15.36 19.43
C ARG A 11 6.22 -16.29 18.21
N LEU A 12 5.38 -17.32 18.31
CA LEU A 12 5.04 -18.24 17.21
C LEU A 12 3.91 -17.73 16.28
N HIS A 13 3.16 -16.70 16.68
CA HIS A 13 2.09 -16.08 15.88
C HIS A 13 2.49 -14.71 15.29
N PHE A 14 3.42 -13.99 15.94
CA PHE A 14 3.97 -12.73 15.45
C PHE A 14 4.83 -12.93 14.20
N SER A 15 5.29 -14.15 13.97
CA SER A 15 6.19 -14.49 12.88
C SER A 15 5.49 -14.70 11.54
N TYR A 16 4.49 -13.88 11.17
CA TYR A 16 3.83 -13.95 9.86
C TYR A 16 3.59 -12.60 9.20
N ILE A 17 4.69 -12.15 8.57
CA ILE A 17 4.84 -11.41 7.29
C ILE A 17 3.68 -10.49 6.88
N ARG A 18 4.00 -9.22 6.60
CA ARG A 18 3.02 -8.22 6.16
C ARG A 18 3.46 -7.43 4.92
N ARG A 19 2.51 -7.28 3.97
CA ARG A 19 2.33 -6.16 3.01
C ARG A 19 3.39 -5.90 1.95
N ILE A 20 3.05 -5.94 0.64
CA ILE A 20 3.78 -5.10 -0.35
C ILE A 20 3.02 -4.80 -1.67
N SER A 21 3.64 -3.98 -2.54
CA SER A 21 3.19 -3.26 -3.74
C SER A 21 4.45 -2.90 -4.57
N PHE A 22 4.53 -2.84 -5.91
CA PHE A 22 3.73 -3.18 -7.08
C PHE A 22 4.59 -2.84 -8.33
N THR A 23 4.25 -3.35 -9.52
CA THR A 23 4.94 -2.94 -10.76
C THR A 23 4.01 -2.80 -11.98
N LYS A 24 4.46 -1.93 -12.91
CA LYS A 24 3.99 -1.69 -14.28
C LYS A 24 2.50 -1.94 -14.57
N THR A 25 1.72 -0.85 -14.50
CA THR A 25 0.53 -0.68 -15.33
C THR A 25 0.86 0.31 -16.45
N THR A 26 0.68 -0.08 -17.71
CA THR A 26 0.99 0.73 -18.92
C THR A 26 0.31 2.10 -18.92
N LEU A 27 -0.79 2.22 -18.17
CA LEU A 27 -1.59 3.40 -17.91
C LEU A 27 -0.81 4.69 -17.56
N THR A 28 0.28 4.62 -16.79
CA THR A 28 1.07 5.82 -16.44
C THR A 28 2.05 6.25 -17.54
N ALA A 29 2.41 5.37 -18.48
CA ALA A 29 3.35 5.71 -19.55
C ALA A 29 2.73 6.61 -20.65
N GLU A 30 1.42 6.47 -20.89
CA GLU A 30 0.69 7.33 -21.84
C GLU A 30 0.37 8.71 -21.23
N LEU A 31 0.27 8.82 -19.90
CA LEU A 31 -0.16 10.04 -19.20
C LEU A 31 0.97 11.05 -18.88
N THR A 32 2.23 10.64 -18.77
CA THR A 32 3.35 11.59 -18.60
C THR A 32 3.96 12.09 -19.91
N GLY A 33 3.45 11.62 -21.07
CA GLY A 33 4.00 11.93 -22.39
C GLY A 33 3.60 13.29 -22.99
N ASN A 34 2.62 14.00 -22.42
CA ASN A 34 2.22 15.32 -22.92
C ASN A 34 3.19 16.40 -22.44
N LYS A 35 3.90 17.03 -23.39
CA LYS A 35 4.70 18.23 -23.16
C LYS A 35 3.80 19.33 -22.59
N LEU A 36 3.99 19.68 -21.32
CA LEU A 36 3.41 20.89 -20.74
C LEU A 36 4.19 22.10 -21.26
N ASN A 37 3.48 23.07 -21.82
CA ASN A 37 4.07 24.33 -22.26
C ASN A 37 4.68 25.07 -21.06
N LYS A 38 5.91 25.56 -21.22
CA LYS A 38 6.53 26.46 -20.24
C LYS A 38 5.76 27.79 -20.22
N PRO A 39 5.61 28.45 -19.06
CA PRO A 39 5.14 29.82 -19.02
C PRO A 39 6.20 30.73 -19.66
N ASN A 40 5.82 31.41 -20.76
CA ASN A 40 6.68 32.40 -21.39
C ASN A 40 6.61 33.71 -20.59
N THR A 41 7.70 34.06 -19.92
CA THR A 41 7.96 35.43 -19.46
C THR A 41 8.82 36.13 -20.50
N ASN A 42 8.25 37.04 -21.29
CA ASN A 42 8.95 38.22 -21.82
C ASN A 42 7.98 39.24 -22.43
N THR A 43 8.39 40.51 -22.38
CA THR A 43 7.58 41.70 -22.64
C THR A 43 7.62 42.19 -24.09
N HIS A 44 6.50 42.75 -24.55
CA HIS A 44 6.32 43.73 -25.65
C HIS A 44 7.15 43.62 -26.95
N SER A 45 6.48 43.36 -28.07
CA SER A 45 6.25 44.37 -29.14
C SER A 45 5.37 43.79 -30.27
N ASN A 46 4.75 44.66 -31.07
CA ASN A 46 3.82 44.29 -32.15
C ASN A 46 4.56 43.79 -33.40
N THR A 47 3.99 42.82 -34.12
CA THR A 47 3.52 42.99 -35.53
C THR A 47 2.75 41.78 -36.05
N GLU A 48 1.60 42.09 -36.67
CA GLU A 48 0.99 41.44 -37.84
C GLU A 48 0.61 39.95 -37.84
N SER A 49 -0.31 39.64 -38.77
CA SER A 49 -1.15 38.45 -38.81
C SER A 49 -0.68 37.44 -39.85
N GLU A 50 -0.54 36.17 -39.45
CA GLU A 50 -0.70 35.03 -40.36
C GLU A 50 -1.64 33.99 -39.75
N THR A 51 -2.51 33.45 -40.60
CA THR A 51 -3.62 32.57 -40.22
C THR A 51 -3.21 31.10 -40.32
N ASP A 52 -2.69 30.53 -39.23
CA ASP A 52 -2.29 29.13 -39.23
C ASP A 52 -3.44 28.21 -38.76
N SER A 53 -4.20 27.73 -39.75
CA SER A 53 -5.27 26.74 -39.55
C SER A 53 -4.71 25.32 -39.42
N ASN A 54 -5.35 24.50 -38.57
CA ASN A 54 -5.05 23.09 -38.27
C ASN A 54 -3.96 22.79 -37.22
N ASN A 55 -4.36 22.81 -35.94
CA ASN A 55 -3.82 21.85 -34.98
C ASN A 55 -4.83 21.45 -33.87
N ASN A 56 -6.07 21.14 -34.27
CA ASN A 56 -7.12 20.73 -33.33
C ASN A 56 -7.03 19.25 -32.94
N LYS A 57 -5.86 18.83 -32.41
CA LYS A 57 -5.75 17.57 -31.66
C LYS A 57 -6.40 17.78 -30.29
N MET A 58 -7.66 17.36 -30.15
CA MET A 58 -8.32 17.32 -28.85
C MET A 58 -7.42 16.61 -27.83
N SER A 59 -7.10 17.28 -26.73
CA SER A 59 -6.37 16.65 -25.63
C SER A 59 -7.20 15.49 -25.09
N LYS A 60 -6.62 14.30 -25.01
CA LYS A 60 -7.27 13.15 -24.36
C LYS A 60 -7.59 13.52 -22.91
N THR A 61 -8.81 13.22 -22.46
CA THR A 61 -9.16 13.34 -21.05
C THR A 61 -8.49 12.23 -20.23
N VAL A 62 -8.44 12.40 -18.91
CA VAL A 62 -8.03 11.33 -17.98
C VAL A 62 -8.88 10.07 -18.17
N GLU A 63 -10.17 10.24 -18.43
CA GLU A 63 -11.12 9.14 -18.61
C GLU A 63 -10.94 8.40 -19.94
N ASP A 64 -10.53 9.08 -21.02
CA ASP A 64 -10.15 8.43 -22.29
C ASP A 64 -8.93 7.50 -22.17
N VAL A 65 -8.14 7.62 -21.11
CA VAL A 65 -6.96 6.78 -20.88
C VAL A 65 -7.25 5.65 -19.87
N ILE A 66 -8.02 5.92 -18.81
CA ILE A 66 -8.31 4.92 -17.77
C ILE A 66 -9.50 4.02 -18.07
N LEU A 67 -10.46 4.48 -18.89
CA LEU A 67 -11.67 3.73 -19.21
C LEU A 67 -11.56 3.00 -20.56
N SER A 68 -12.31 1.91 -20.70
CA SER A 68 -12.51 1.23 -21.98
C SER A 68 -13.89 1.50 -22.54
N LYS A 69 -13.94 1.67 -23.87
CA LYS A 69 -15.18 1.85 -24.63
C LYS A 69 -15.72 0.50 -25.16
N THR A 70 -14.91 -0.56 -25.11
CA THR A 70 -15.18 -1.87 -25.77
C THR A 70 -14.97 -3.10 -24.88
N GLU A 71 -14.17 -3.00 -23.81
CA GLU A 71 -13.85 -4.10 -22.90
C GLU A 71 -14.49 -3.85 -21.52
N SER A 72 -15.08 -4.87 -20.87
CA SER A 72 -15.46 -4.78 -19.44
C SER A 72 -14.23 -4.97 -18.55
N THR A 73 -14.16 -4.22 -17.43
CA THR A 73 -13.13 -4.33 -16.39
C THR A 73 -12.77 -5.78 -16.05
N PHE A 74 -13.77 -6.64 -15.83
CA PHE A 74 -13.57 -7.97 -15.25
C PHE A 74 -13.63 -9.11 -16.28
N GLN A 75 -13.74 -8.78 -17.58
CA GLN A 75 -14.03 -9.77 -18.62
C GLN A 75 -13.01 -10.93 -18.70
N TYR A 76 -11.74 -10.66 -18.37
CA TYR A 76 -10.67 -11.65 -18.40
C TYR A 76 -10.44 -12.38 -17.07
N ASP A 77 -11.07 -11.97 -15.96
CA ASP A 77 -10.78 -12.54 -14.64
C ASP A 77 -11.11 -14.06 -14.58
N LYS A 78 -12.07 -14.51 -15.39
CA LYS A 78 -12.39 -15.94 -15.51
C LYS A 78 -11.31 -16.75 -16.22
N ASP A 79 -10.51 -16.16 -17.09
CA ASP A 79 -9.54 -16.87 -17.95
C ASP A 79 -8.09 -16.80 -17.42
N LEU A 80 -7.88 -16.15 -16.26
CA LEU A 80 -6.57 -16.05 -15.60
C LEU A 80 -5.98 -17.41 -15.24
N LEU A 81 -4.65 -17.48 -15.19
CA LEU A 81 -3.92 -18.71 -14.85
C LEU A 81 -4.28 -19.20 -13.44
N THR A 82 -4.38 -20.52 -13.26
CA THR A 82 -4.39 -21.12 -11.91
C THR A 82 -3.04 -20.88 -11.24
N LEU A 83 -3.05 -20.49 -9.96
CA LEU A 83 -1.84 -20.27 -9.17
C LEU A 83 -1.07 -21.61 -9.03
N PRO A 84 0.16 -21.74 -9.56
CA PRO A 84 0.85 -23.01 -9.57
C PRO A 84 1.34 -23.41 -8.17
N VAL A 85 1.65 -24.68 -7.99
CA VAL A 85 2.44 -25.16 -6.84
C VAL A 85 3.91 -25.18 -7.26
N PRO A 86 4.80 -24.41 -6.60
CA PRO A 86 6.22 -24.43 -6.93
C PRO A 86 6.86 -25.78 -6.58
N ASP A 87 7.93 -26.15 -7.29
CA ASP A 87 8.70 -27.34 -6.96
C ASP A 87 9.45 -27.19 -5.62
N LEU A 88 9.39 -28.22 -4.77
CA LEU A 88 9.99 -28.22 -3.44
C LEU A 88 11.52 -28.03 -3.49
N SER A 89 12.21 -28.71 -4.41
CA SER A 89 13.67 -28.63 -4.54
C SER A 89 14.12 -27.19 -4.90
N ASN A 90 13.44 -26.58 -5.86
CA ASN A 90 13.68 -25.18 -6.24
C ASN A 90 13.37 -24.20 -5.09
N THR A 91 12.28 -24.39 -4.36
CA THR A 91 11.94 -23.57 -3.18
C THR A 91 13.03 -23.67 -2.10
N LEU A 92 13.49 -24.87 -1.76
CA LEU A 92 14.52 -25.08 -0.73
C LEU A 92 15.89 -24.56 -1.17
N LYS A 93 16.24 -24.70 -2.46
CA LYS A 93 17.45 -24.11 -3.05
C LYS A 93 17.45 -22.58 -2.97
N LYS A 94 16.31 -21.93 -3.25
CA LYS A 94 16.17 -20.47 -3.14
C LYS A 94 16.22 -20.00 -1.68
N TYR A 95 15.60 -20.74 -0.76
CA TYR A 95 15.71 -20.49 0.67
C TYR A 95 17.18 -20.52 1.14
N LEU A 96 17.90 -21.62 0.88
CA LEU A 96 19.33 -21.74 1.24
C LEU A 96 20.18 -20.63 0.63
N ALA A 97 19.98 -20.29 -0.64
CA ALA A 97 20.68 -19.19 -1.29
C ALA A 97 20.47 -17.83 -0.58
N SER A 98 19.27 -17.57 -0.04
CA SER A 98 19.00 -16.36 0.74
C SER A 98 19.58 -16.40 2.16
N VAL A 99 19.61 -17.58 2.80
CA VAL A 99 20.20 -17.74 4.14
C VAL A 99 21.71 -17.49 4.09
N LYS A 100 22.43 -18.06 3.11
CA LYS A 100 23.90 -18.03 3.00
C LYS A 100 24.52 -16.63 3.08
N VAL A 101 23.79 -15.61 2.63
CA VAL A 101 24.24 -14.22 2.59
C VAL A 101 24.26 -13.58 3.99
N LEU A 102 23.47 -14.11 4.92
CA LEU A 102 23.02 -13.45 6.16
C LEU A 102 23.47 -14.17 7.45
N VAL A 103 24.04 -15.38 7.36
CA VAL A 103 24.46 -16.19 8.51
C VAL A 103 25.96 -16.54 8.45
N THR A 104 26.50 -17.15 9.51
CA THR A 104 27.88 -17.68 9.48
C THR A 104 27.97 -18.99 8.70
N GLU A 105 29.18 -19.41 8.30
CA GLU A 105 29.40 -20.69 7.61
C GLU A 105 28.98 -21.91 8.46
N GLU A 106 29.08 -21.82 9.78
CA GLU A 106 28.61 -22.85 10.72
C GLU A 106 27.08 -22.93 10.77
N GLU A 107 26.42 -21.78 10.90
CA GLU A 107 24.96 -21.68 10.86
C GLU A 107 24.41 -22.14 9.51
N TYR A 108 25.09 -21.82 8.41
CA TYR A 108 24.72 -22.26 7.07
C TYR A 108 24.80 -23.79 6.91
N LYS A 109 25.89 -24.44 7.35
CA LYS A 109 26.02 -25.91 7.32
C LYS A 109 24.95 -26.62 8.15
N LYS A 110 24.59 -26.06 9.31
CA LYS A 110 23.46 -26.55 10.11
C LYS A 110 22.13 -26.42 9.34
N THR A 111 21.92 -25.28 8.69
CA THR A 111 20.73 -25.03 7.85
C THR A 111 20.66 -26.03 6.69
N GLU A 112 21.78 -26.30 6.00
CA GLU A 112 21.84 -27.29 4.90
C GLU A 112 21.46 -28.70 5.36
N LEU A 113 21.91 -29.12 6.56
CA LEU A 113 21.50 -30.40 7.14
C LEU A 113 19.99 -30.45 7.43
N ILE A 114 19.45 -29.41 8.07
CA ILE A 114 18.00 -29.31 8.39
C ILE A 114 17.17 -29.31 7.11
N VAL A 115 17.57 -28.54 6.09
CA VAL A 115 16.89 -28.47 4.79
C VAL A 115 16.97 -29.81 4.05
N SER A 116 18.10 -30.51 4.11
CA SER A 116 18.24 -31.86 3.53
C SER A 116 17.33 -32.89 4.23
N GLN A 117 17.26 -32.86 5.55
CA GLN A 117 16.34 -33.70 6.33
C GLN A 117 14.88 -33.39 6.02
N PHE A 118 14.52 -32.11 5.93
CA PHE A 118 13.18 -31.66 5.55
C PHE A 118 12.81 -32.10 4.12
N ALA A 119 13.72 -31.93 3.15
CA ALA A 119 13.51 -32.32 1.75
C ALA A 119 13.27 -33.82 1.56
N ASN A 120 13.94 -34.66 2.36
CA ASN A 120 13.85 -36.12 2.26
C ASN A 120 12.86 -36.74 3.26
N GLY A 121 12.27 -35.95 4.15
CA GLY A 121 11.37 -36.39 5.22
C GLY A 121 10.06 -35.59 5.26
N GLU A 122 9.81 -34.91 6.38
CA GLU A 122 8.54 -34.22 6.66
C GLU A 122 8.12 -33.21 5.58
N GLY A 123 9.08 -32.49 4.97
CA GLY A 123 8.80 -31.50 3.94
C GLY A 123 8.26 -32.11 2.63
N LYS A 124 8.70 -33.32 2.28
CA LYS A 124 8.15 -34.07 1.14
C LYS A 124 6.71 -34.48 1.41
N TYR A 125 6.43 -35.03 2.59
CA TYR A 125 5.08 -35.39 3.03
C TYR A 125 4.14 -34.18 3.01
N LEU A 126 4.56 -33.06 3.60
CA LEU A 126 3.81 -31.81 3.61
C LEU A 126 3.55 -31.29 2.19
N HIS A 127 4.53 -31.37 1.30
CA HIS A 127 4.37 -30.96 -0.10
C HIS A 127 3.41 -31.86 -0.87
N GLU A 128 3.40 -33.16 -0.61
CA GLU A 128 2.44 -34.11 -1.19
C GLU A 128 1.00 -33.85 -0.70
N LYS A 129 0.80 -33.64 0.60
CA LYS A 129 -0.50 -33.22 1.18
C LYS A 129 -0.96 -31.87 0.62
N PHE A 130 -0.07 -30.90 0.58
CA PHE A 130 -0.34 -29.57 0.02
C PHE A 130 -0.75 -29.64 -1.46
N ARG A 131 -0.04 -30.40 -2.31
CA ARG A 131 -0.41 -30.58 -3.72
C ARG A 131 -1.81 -31.16 -3.89
N ALA A 132 -2.18 -32.16 -3.09
CA ALA A 132 -3.53 -32.73 -3.12
C ALA A 132 -4.61 -31.71 -2.76
N LYS A 133 -4.37 -30.85 -1.76
CA LYS A 133 -5.27 -29.75 -1.39
C LYS A 133 -5.33 -28.65 -2.45
N ALA A 134 -4.21 -28.31 -3.08
CA ALA A 134 -4.12 -27.27 -4.10
C ALA A 134 -4.78 -27.65 -5.43
N ALA A 135 -4.81 -28.94 -5.79
CA ALA A 135 -5.32 -29.44 -7.06
C ALA A 135 -6.76 -28.99 -7.39
N ASN A 136 -7.60 -28.77 -6.38
CA ASN A 136 -9.01 -28.37 -6.53
C ASN A 136 -9.24 -26.85 -6.32
N LYS A 137 -8.19 -26.02 -6.26
CA LYS A 137 -8.29 -24.57 -6.07
C LYS A 137 -7.61 -23.82 -7.22
N ARG A 138 -8.31 -22.85 -7.84
CA ARG A 138 -7.70 -21.90 -8.81
C ARG A 138 -6.65 -21.00 -8.16
N ASN A 139 -6.83 -20.70 -6.88
CA ASN A 139 -5.87 -20.03 -6.03
C ASN A 139 -5.88 -20.73 -4.68
N TRP A 140 -4.81 -21.46 -4.38
CA TRP A 140 -4.68 -22.19 -3.13
C TRP A 140 -4.27 -21.28 -1.96
N LEU A 141 -3.73 -20.09 -2.25
CA LEU A 141 -3.10 -19.17 -1.30
C LEU A 141 -4.07 -18.12 -0.74
N GLU A 142 -5.10 -17.72 -1.50
CA GLU A 142 -5.96 -16.55 -1.22
C GLU A 142 -6.46 -16.47 0.25
N GLU A 143 -7.25 -17.46 0.67
CA GLU A 143 -7.81 -17.57 2.03
C GLU A 143 -6.72 -17.66 3.10
N TRP A 144 -5.72 -18.51 2.86
CA TRP A 144 -4.57 -18.72 3.76
C TRP A 144 -3.73 -17.47 3.97
N TRP A 145 -3.55 -16.64 2.94
CA TRP A 145 -2.81 -15.37 3.02
C TRP A 145 -3.62 -14.31 3.76
N GLU A 146 -4.93 -14.22 3.51
CA GLU A 146 -5.80 -13.27 4.20
C GLU A 146 -5.95 -13.58 5.68
N ASP A 147 -6.07 -14.85 6.03
CA ASP A 147 -6.07 -15.31 7.41
C ASP A 147 -4.71 -15.04 8.08
N ALA A 148 -3.63 -15.64 7.60
CA ALA A 148 -2.35 -15.61 8.31
C ALA A 148 -1.69 -14.20 8.35
N ALA A 149 -1.75 -13.43 7.26
CA ALA A 149 -1.08 -12.13 7.19
C ALA A 149 -1.93 -10.95 7.72
N TYR A 150 -3.24 -11.16 7.95
CA TYR A 150 -4.14 -10.09 8.38
C TYR A 150 -5.20 -10.53 9.40
N LEU A 151 -6.13 -11.43 9.04
CA LEU A 151 -7.35 -11.66 9.83
C LEU A 151 -7.12 -12.44 11.13
N GLU A 152 -6.11 -13.31 11.23
CA GLU A 152 -5.73 -13.97 12.49
C GLU A 152 -4.91 -13.06 13.41
N LEU A 153 -4.30 -11.98 12.90
CA LEU A 153 -3.40 -11.14 13.69
C LEU A 153 -4.14 -10.35 14.78
N ARG A 154 -3.70 -10.52 16.02
CA ARG A 154 -4.24 -9.88 17.22
C ARG A 154 -3.47 -8.59 17.55
N LEU A 155 -3.36 -7.68 16.57
CA LEU A 155 -2.59 -6.44 16.63
C LEU A 155 -3.47 -5.17 16.51
N PRO A 156 -3.14 -4.05 17.17
CA PRO A 156 -3.78 -2.75 16.95
C PRO A 156 -3.91 -2.36 15.47
N ARG A 157 -5.05 -1.79 15.09
CA ARG A 157 -5.43 -1.62 13.67
C ARG A 157 -4.53 -0.68 12.84
N PRO A 158 -4.00 0.45 13.35
CA PRO A 158 -3.02 1.25 12.60
C PRO A 158 -1.81 0.44 12.11
N LEU A 159 -1.41 -0.62 12.86
CA LEU A 159 -0.35 -1.51 12.41
C LEU A 159 -0.75 -2.26 11.14
N MET A 160 -2.04 -2.52 10.87
CA MET A 160 -2.55 -3.21 9.66
C MET A 160 -2.81 -2.26 8.48
N ASN A 161 -3.05 -0.97 8.72
CA ASN A 161 -3.50 -0.05 7.67
C ASN A 161 -2.34 0.61 6.90
N MET A 162 -2.50 0.74 5.59
CA MET A 162 -1.60 1.52 4.72
C MET A 162 -2.08 2.97 4.64
N GLY A 163 -1.16 3.90 4.39
CA GLY A 163 -1.51 5.30 4.23
C GLY A 163 -0.37 6.18 3.73
N GLY A 164 -0.73 7.38 3.27
CA GLY A 164 0.20 8.41 2.81
C GLY A 164 -0.49 9.75 2.55
N PRO A 165 0.29 10.82 2.31
CA PRO A 165 -0.24 12.09 1.82
C PRO A 165 -0.89 11.91 0.44
N ALA A 166 -1.97 12.64 0.18
CA ALA A 166 -2.41 12.80 -1.20
C ALA A 166 -1.58 13.92 -1.88
N PRO A 167 -1.14 13.74 -3.14
CA PRO A 167 -0.17 14.62 -3.78
C PRO A 167 -0.75 15.96 -4.29
N TYR A 168 -2.00 16.30 -3.96
CA TYR A 168 -2.70 17.45 -4.55
C TYR A 168 -2.00 18.79 -4.27
N SER A 169 -1.27 18.88 -3.16
CA SER A 169 -0.49 20.07 -2.78
C SER A 169 0.88 20.19 -3.45
N GLU A 170 1.28 19.22 -4.28
CA GLU A 170 2.53 19.33 -5.05
C GLU A 170 2.40 20.33 -6.22
N ASP A 171 1.21 20.45 -6.84
CA ASP A 171 0.99 21.37 -7.97
C ASP A 171 -0.42 21.97 -8.14
N VAL A 172 -1.46 21.51 -7.43
CA VAL A 172 -2.85 22.03 -7.59
C VAL A 172 -3.33 22.85 -6.40
N TRP A 173 -3.14 22.35 -5.17
CA TRP A 173 -3.81 22.83 -3.97
C TRP A 173 -2.82 23.00 -2.79
N PRO A 174 -2.05 24.10 -2.74
CA PRO A 174 -1.22 24.43 -1.58
C PRO A 174 -2.06 24.54 -0.29
N PRO A 175 -1.47 24.43 0.91
CA PRO A 175 -2.19 24.59 2.16
C PRO A 175 -2.84 25.98 2.26
N VAL A 176 -4.14 26.03 2.50
CA VAL A 176 -4.94 27.26 2.62
C VAL A 176 -6.02 27.06 3.69
N ALA A 177 -6.02 27.90 4.73
CA ALA A 177 -7.02 27.85 5.79
C ALA A 177 -8.45 28.02 5.24
N GLY A 178 -9.41 27.26 5.77
CA GLY A 178 -10.80 27.29 5.33
C GLY A 178 -11.09 26.55 4.01
N SER A 179 -10.06 26.01 3.33
CA SER A 179 -10.25 25.26 2.08
C SER A 179 -10.71 23.81 2.27
N GLN A 180 -10.79 23.32 3.52
CA GLN A 180 -11.20 21.96 3.89
C GLN A 180 -12.46 21.49 3.17
N ILE A 181 -13.61 22.17 3.37
CA ILE A 181 -14.92 21.69 2.91
C ILE A 181 -15.08 21.74 1.38
N PRO A 182 -14.70 22.83 0.67
CA PRO A 182 -14.75 22.86 -0.79
C PRO A 182 -13.86 21.79 -1.45
N ARG A 183 -12.65 21.59 -0.95
CA ARG A 183 -11.74 20.55 -1.47
C ARG A 183 -12.26 19.14 -1.15
N ALA A 184 -12.83 18.94 0.04
CA ALA A 184 -13.42 17.67 0.45
C ALA A 184 -14.52 17.23 -0.53
N ALA A 185 -15.39 18.16 -0.93
CA ALA A 185 -16.47 17.89 -1.87
C ALA A 185 -15.96 17.48 -3.26
N MET A 186 -14.97 18.21 -3.79
CA MET A 186 -14.29 17.87 -5.05
C MET A 186 -13.63 16.48 -5.00
N CYS A 187 -12.89 16.17 -3.93
CA CYS A 187 -12.28 14.85 -3.77
C CYS A 187 -13.31 13.74 -3.64
N MET A 188 -14.35 13.93 -2.83
CA MET A 188 -15.42 12.95 -2.66
C MET A 188 -16.13 12.67 -3.99
N TYR A 189 -16.47 13.71 -4.76
CA TYR A 189 -17.08 13.57 -6.08
C TYR A 189 -16.26 12.67 -7.01
N TYR A 190 -14.95 12.92 -7.15
CA TYR A 190 -14.10 12.10 -8.01
C TYR A 190 -13.86 10.68 -7.46
N ILE A 191 -13.84 10.47 -6.14
CA ILE A 191 -13.83 9.10 -5.57
C ILE A 191 -15.12 8.35 -5.95
N LEU A 192 -16.28 9.02 -5.88
CA LEU A 192 -17.57 8.45 -6.28
C LEU A 192 -17.63 8.13 -7.78
N LYS A 193 -17.07 8.99 -8.66
CA LYS A 193 -16.91 8.66 -10.10
C LYS A 193 -16.06 7.41 -10.31
N TYR A 194 -14.96 7.24 -9.57
CA TYR A 194 -14.12 6.04 -9.69
C TYR A 194 -14.85 4.76 -9.21
N TRP A 195 -15.64 4.86 -8.13
CA TRP A 195 -16.54 3.80 -7.68
C TRP A 195 -17.59 3.45 -8.73
N GLU A 196 -18.22 4.45 -9.34
CA GLU A 196 -19.22 4.29 -10.40
C GLU A 196 -18.63 3.59 -11.63
N PHE A 197 -17.44 3.99 -12.08
CA PHE A 197 -16.73 3.31 -13.17
C PHE A 197 -16.40 1.85 -12.85
N THR A 198 -16.17 1.54 -11.56
CA THR A 198 -15.99 0.17 -11.09
C THR A 198 -17.30 -0.62 -11.16
N ARG A 199 -18.43 0.00 -10.77
CA ARG A 199 -19.77 -0.62 -10.85
C ARG A 199 -20.22 -0.87 -12.29
N LYS A 200 -20.00 0.10 -13.18
CA LYS A 200 -20.31 0.07 -14.63
C LYS A 200 -19.30 -0.75 -15.45
N GLU A 201 -18.32 -1.38 -14.79
CA GLU A 201 -17.26 -2.19 -15.39
C GLU A 201 -16.49 -1.48 -16.52
N LYS A 202 -16.21 -0.18 -16.35
CA LYS A 202 -15.60 0.67 -17.39
C LYS A 202 -14.09 0.85 -17.29
N HIS A 203 -13.43 0.44 -16.21
CA HIS A 203 -11.97 0.52 -16.14
C HIS A 203 -11.33 -0.36 -17.21
N LYS A 204 -10.32 0.16 -17.90
CA LYS A 204 -9.57 -0.59 -18.92
C LYS A 204 -8.89 -1.82 -18.28
N PRO A 205 -9.15 -3.06 -18.78
CA PRO A 205 -8.51 -4.24 -18.23
C PRO A 205 -6.99 -4.15 -18.29
N MET A 206 -6.35 -4.50 -17.18
CA MET A 206 -4.89 -4.42 -17.08
C MET A 206 -4.23 -5.59 -17.81
N LYS A 207 -3.17 -5.30 -18.54
CA LYS A 207 -2.36 -6.28 -19.26
C LYS A 207 -0.87 -6.01 -18.95
N ASP A 208 -0.07 -7.06 -18.85
CA ASP A 208 1.39 -6.92 -18.68
C ASP A 208 2.07 -6.46 -19.98
N SER A 209 3.40 -6.29 -19.96
CA SER A 209 4.16 -5.87 -21.15
C SER A 209 4.22 -6.92 -22.27
N LYS A 210 3.68 -8.13 -22.06
CA LYS A 210 3.50 -9.19 -23.06
C LYS A 210 2.05 -9.29 -23.53
N GLY A 211 1.16 -8.42 -23.04
CA GLY A 211 -0.27 -8.43 -23.35
C GLY A 211 -1.11 -9.42 -22.53
N ARG A 212 -0.52 -10.16 -21.58
CA ARG A 212 -1.28 -11.10 -20.73
C ARG A 212 -2.21 -10.33 -19.80
N PRO A 213 -3.51 -10.68 -19.69
CA PRO A 213 -4.42 -10.08 -18.73
C PRO A 213 -3.93 -10.21 -17.28
N LEU A 214 -4.26 -9.22 -16.46
CA LEU A 214 -3.97 -9.15 -15.03
C LEU A 214 -5.26 -8.99 -14.24
N CYS A 215 -5.34 -9.71 -13.13
CA CYS A 215 -6.46 -9.76 -12.19
C CYS A 215 -6.99 -8.38 -11.79
N MET A 216 -8.29 -8.18 -11.99
CA MET A 216 -8.98 -6.95 -11.60
C MET A 216 -9.77 -7.10 -10.29
N TYR A 217 -9.86 -8.31 -9.72
CA TYR A 217 -10.66 -8.61 -8.53
C TYR A 217 -10.53 -7.61 -7.36
N GLN A 218 -9.33 -7.11 -7.05
CA GLN A 218 -9.12 -6.13 -5.97
C GLN A 218 -9.90 -4.80 -6.15
N PHE A 219 -10.31 -4.45 -7.37
CA PHE A 219 -11.22 -3.32 -7.64
C PHE A 219 -12.58 -3.50 -6.94
N LYS A 220 -13.08 -4.74 -6.83
CA LYS A 220 -14.32 -5.05 -6.11
C LYS A 220 -14.18 -4.99 -4.58
N ARG A 221 -12.94 -4.90 -4.07
CA ARG A 221 -12.64 -5.05 -2.62
C ARG A 221 -12.21 -3.75 -1.94
N ILE A 222 -11.85 -2.73 -2.70
CA ILE A 222 -11.41 -1.44 -2.15
C ILE A 222 -12.59 -0.55 -1.69
N PHE A 223 -13.77 -0.72 -2.28
CA PHE A 223 -15.01 -0.01 -1.91
C PHE A 223 -16.00 -0.92 -1.17
N ASN A 224 -16.95 -0.32 -0.44
CA ASN A 224 -18.05 -1.02 0.23
C ASN A 224 -17.60 -2.23 1.06
N THR A 225 -16.40 -2.13 1.64
CA THR A 225 -15.73 -3.25 2.31
C THR A 225 -15.23 -2.80 3.67
N CYS A 226 -15.33 -3.69 4.65
CA CYS A 226 -14.96 -3.39 6.03
C CYS A 226 -14.53 -4.68 6.73
N ALA A 227 -13.46 -4.61 7.52
CA ALA A 227 -13.19 -5.65 8.49
C ALA A 227 -14.20 -5.57 9.64
N VAL A 228 -14.44 -6.72 10.25
CA VAL A 228 -15.28 -6.88 11.43
C VAL A 228 -14.43 -7.63 12.46
N PRO A 229 -14.15 -7.05 13.64
CA PRO A 229 -13.32 -7.70 14.63
C PRO A 229 -14.00 -8.96 15.15
N GLY A 230 -13.22 -10.03 15.28
CA GLY A 230 -13.65 -11.27 15.94
C GLY A 230 -12.70 -11.63 17.07
N VAL A 231 -13.14 -12.46 18.02
CA VAL A 231 -12.36 -12.73 19.24
C VAL A 231 -11.05 -13.46 18.92
N GLN A 232 -11.08 -14.41 17.99
CA GLN A 232 -9.88 -15.17 17.57
C GLN A 232 -9.40 -14.77 16.16
N LYS A 233 -10.34 -14.54 15.24
CA LYS A 233 -10.09 -14.18 13.85
C LYS A 233 -11.10 -13.12 13.41
N ASP A 234 -10.64 -12.08 12.74
CA ASP A 234 -11.49 -11.05 12.14
C ASP A 234 -12.19 -11.61 10.88
N LYS A 235 -13.18 -10.87 10.36
CA LYS A 235 -13.80 -11.18 9.07
C LYS A 235 -13.73 -9.97 8.16
N LEU A 236 -13.29 -10.15 6.93
CA LEU A 236 -13.46 -9.14 5.89
C LEU A 236 -14.85 -9.31 5.25
N ILE A 237 -15.68 -8.27 5.27
CA ILE A 237 -17.01 -8.29 4.64
C ILE A 237 -17.03 -7.29 3.49
N GLN A 238 -17.35 -7.80 2.30
CA GLN A 238 -17.50 -7.02 1.06
C GLN A 238 -18.99 -6.92 0.69
N TYR A 239 -19.47 -5.69 0.52
CA TYR A 239 -20.83 -5.38 0.06
C TYR A 239 -20.84 -4.81 -1.38
N PHE A 240 -19.66 -4.57 -1.96
CA PHE A 240 -19.55 -4.11 -3.35
C PHE A 240 -20.07 -5.17 -4.32
N LYS A 241 -20.82 -4.71 -5.30
CA LYS A 241 -21.26 -5.44 -6.49
C LYS A 241 -21.06 -4.56 -7.72
N THR A 242 -20.90 -5.14 -8.90
CA THR A 242 -21.11 -4.43 -10.18
C THR A 242 -22.61 -4.17 -10.41
N GLU A 243 -22.97 -3.43 -11.46
CA GLU A 243 -24.37 -3.33 -11.90
C GLU A 243 -24.91 -4.68 -12.36
N SER A 244 -24.09 -5.48 -13.05
CA SER A 244 -24.42 -6.84 -13.48
C SER A 244 -24.62 -7.84 -12.33
N GLU A 245 -24.00 -7.58 -11.17
CA GLU A 245 -24.17 -8.35 -9.92
C GLU A 245 -25.32 -7.81 -9.03
N GLY A 246 -25.86 -6.63 -9.35
CA GLY A 246 -27.06 -6.04 -8.73
C GLY A 246 -26.80 -4.85 -7.80
N PHE A 247 -27.62 -4.76 -6.75
CA PHE A 247 -27.60 -3.63 -5.80
C PHE A 247 -26.29 -3.55 -5.01
N CYS A 248 -25.78 -2.33 -4.85
CA CYS A 248 -24.65 -1.99 -3.97
C CYS A 248 -25.04 -0.77 -3.13
N PRO A 249 -24.71 -0.75 -1.82
CA PRO A 249 -24.95 0.40 -0.96
C PRO A 249 -24.26 1.67 -1.48
N THR A 250 -24.95 2.80 -1.41
CA THR A 250 -24.55 4.11 -1.97
C THR A 250 -24.13 5.13 -0.91
N ASN A 251 -24.33 4.85 0.38
CA ASN A 251 -24.03 5.80 1.44
C ASN A 251 -22.52 6.01 1.65
N VAL A 252 -22.13 7.19 2.11
CA VAL A 252 -20.77 7.51 2.58
C VAL A 252 -20.83 7.85 4.06
N ILE A 253 -19.85 7.38 4.83
CA ILE A 253 -19.67 7.84 6.21
C ILE A 253 -18.78 9.07 6.22
N VAL A 254 -19.21 10.11 6.93
CA VAL A 254 -18.39 11.30 7.22
C VAL A 254 -18.21 11.40 8.73
N ILE A 255 -16.97 11.54 9.18
CA ILE A 255 -16.63 11.65 10.60
C ILE A 255 -16.00 13.02 10.86
N SER A 256 -16.49 13.73 11.87
CA SER A 256 -16.03 15.07 12.25
C SER A 256 -16.26 15.29 13.75
N ASN A 257 -15.25 15.79 14.47
CA ASN A 257 -15.30 16.02 15.92
C ASN A 257 -15.80 14.78 16.71
N GLY A 258 -15.39 13.59 16.27
CA GLY A 258 -15.78 12.31 16.87
C GLY A 258 -17.21 11.83 16.61
N HIS A 259 -18.03 12.62 15.90
CA HIS A 259 -19.38 12.26 15.49
C HIS A 259 -19.38 11.57 14.12
N ILE A 260 -20.19 10.52 13.99
CA ILE A 260 -20.28 9.70 12.77
C ILE A 260 -21.60 10.02 12.06
N PHE A 261 -21.52 10.51 10.83
CA PHE A 261 -22.68 10.81 9.99
C PHE A 261 -22.73 9.86 8.79
N SER A 262 -23.94 9.50 8.36
CA SER A 262 -24.19 8.88 7.06
C SER A 262 -24.79 9.92 6.11
N ILE A 263 -24.24 10.02 4.90
CA ILE A 263 -24.81 10.82 3.81
C ILE A 263 -25.10 9.93 2.60
N THR A 264 -26.09 10.30 1.82
CA THR A 264 -26.39 9.69 0.51
C THR A 264 -25.96 10.68 -0.58
N PRO A 265 -24.75 10.57 -1.16
CA PRO A 265 -24.27 11.53 -2.16
C PRO A 265 -24.79 11.22 -3.58
N PHE A 266 -26.05 10.82 -3.66
CA PHE A 266 -26.77 10.45 -4.90
C PHE A 266 -28.19 11.02 -4.86
N ASP A 267 -28.78 11.28 -6.03
CA ASP A 267 -30.19 11.67 -6.15
C ASP A 267 -31.15 10.47 -6.26
N ASP A 268 -32.44 10.77 -6.43
CA ASP A 268 -33.53 9.81 -6.58
C ASP A 268 -33.42 8.93 -7.84
N LYS A 269 -32.56 9.30 -8.80
CA LYS A 269 -32.28 8.56 -10.03
C LYS A 269 -30.99 7.74 -9.93
N GLY A 270 -30.26 7.85 -8.81
CA GLY A 270 -28.97 7.20 -8.61
C GLY A 270 -27.79 7.93 -9.28
N GLU A 271 -27.97 9.18 -9.70
CA GLU A 271 -26.88 10.02 -10.22
C GLU A 271 -26.12 10.69 -9.06
N ILE A 272 -24.80 10.82 -9.19
CA ILE A 272 -23.95 11.41 -8.15
C ILE A 272 -24.31 12.89 -7.95
N LEU A 273 -24.35 13.33 -6.69
CA LEU A 273 -24.54 14.75 -6.36
C LEU A 273 -23.39 15.61 -6.90
N THR A 274 -23.70 16.82 -7.34
CA THR A 274 -22.70 17.79 -7.80
C THR A 274 -21.80 18.23 -6.64
N VAL A 275 -20.62 18.78 -6.97
CA VAL A 275 -19.68 19.26 -5.95
C VAL A 275 -20.31 20.30 -4.99
N PRO A 276 -21.09 21.30 -5.43
CA PRO A 276 -21.76 22.24 -4.52
C PRO A 276 -22.76 21.57 -3.57
N GLU A 277 -23.47 20.53 -4.04
CA GLU A 277 -24.40 19.76 -3.20
C GLU A 277 -23.67 18.93 -2.15
N ILE A 278 -22.58 18.25 -2.54
CA ILE A 278 -21.71 17.54 -1.60
C ILE A 278 -21.08 18.54 -0.61
N GLN A 279 -20.65 19.72 -1.07
CA GLN A 279 -20.11 20.78 -0.21
C GLN A 279 -21.14 21.24 0.83
N PHE A 280 -22.40 21.41 0.43
CA PHE A 280 -23.50 21.75 1.34
C PHE A 280 -23.73 20.67 2.41
N LEU A 281 -23.75 19.39 2.03
CA LEU A 281 -23.86 18.27 2.98
C LEU A 281 -22.67 18.21 3.96
N LEU A 282 -21.45 18.36 3.46
CA LEU A 282 -20.24 18.38 4.29
C LEU A 282 -20.20 19.60 5.22
N GLN A 283 -20.68 20.76 4.78
CA GLN A 283 -20.81 21.94 5.62
C GLN A 283 -21.84 21.72 6.74
N GLN A 284 -22.98 21.07 6.46
CA GLN A 284 -23.93 20.69 7.50
C GLN A 284 -23.30 19.75 8.54
N VAL A 285 -22.56 18.72 8.10
CA VAL A 285 -21.82 17.82 9.02
C VAL A 285 -20.84 18.61 9.88
N ARG A 286 -20.03 19.50 9.28
CA ARG A 286 -19.02 20.30 10.01
C ARG A 286 -19.67 21.26 11.01
N THR A 287 -20.75 21.95 10.63
CA THR A 287 -21.49 22.84 11.53
C THR A 287 -22.15 22.07 12.68
N ARG A 288 -22.85 20.96 12.39
CA ARG A 288 -23.54 20.16 13.41
C ARG A 288 -22.55 19.49 14.38
N SER A 289 -21.45 18.94 13.88
CA SER A 289 -20.41 18.33 14.74
C SER A 289 -19.74 19.35 15.68
N LYS A 290 -19.50 20.59 15.23
CA LYS A 290 -18.97 21.66 16.12
C LYS A 290 -20.00 22.10 17.17
N LEU A 291 -21.30 22.19 16.82
CA LEU A 291 -22.37 22.52 17.77
C LEU A 291 -22.59 21.44 18.85
N LEU A 292 -22.36 20.17 18.53
CA LEU A 292 -22.53 19.04 19.46
C LEU A 292 -21.35 18.85 20.44
N GLY A 293 -20.24 19.57 20.26
CA GLY A 293 -19.00 19.29 20.99
C GLY A 293 -18.38 17.95 20.61
N LEU A 294 -17.45 17.43 21.43
CA LEU A 294 -16.74 16.17 21.14
C LEU A 294 -17.68 14.96 21.17
N GLY A 295 -17.54 14.06 20.19
CA GLY A 295 -18.33 12.84 20.09
C GLY A 295 -18.00 11.77 21.15
N GLN A 296 -18.77 10.69 21.15
CA GLN A 296 -18.67 9.61 22.14
C GLN A 296 -17.32 8.86 22.16
N GLY A 297 -16.45 9.05 21.16
CA GLY A 297 -15.12 8.41 21.09
C GLY A 297 -15.12 6.96 20.59
N LEU A 298 -16.23 6.47 20.02
CA LEU A 298 -16.37 5.08 19.54
C LEU A 298 -15.29 4.68 18.51
N THR A 299 -14.85 5.63 17.69
CA THR A 299 -13.80 5.50 16.67
C THR A 299 -12.48 4.97 17.23
N TYR A 300 -12.10 5.35 18.46
CA TYR A 300 -10.90 4.86 19.13
C TYR A 300 -10.90 3.34 19.34
N LEU A 301 -12.08 2.71 19.51
CA LEU A 301 -12.17 1.26 19.62
C LEU A 301 -11.73 0.54 18.35
N THR A 302 -11.89 1.16 17.16
CA THR A 302 -11.42 0.57 15.90
C THR A 302 -9.90 0.46 15.81
N ALA A 303 -9.17 1.23 16.64
CA ALA A 303 -7.71 1.24 16.68
C ALA A 303 -7.11 0.21 17.65
N GLU A 304 -7.90 -0.31 18.59
CA GLU A 304 -7.47 -1.23 19.63
C GLU A 304 -6.96 -2.58 19.09
N GLU A 305 -6.33 -3.33 19.99
CA GLU A 305 -6.08 -4.76 19.79
C GLU A 305 -7.39 -5.49 19.41
N ARG A 306 -7.31 -6.39 18.44
CA ARG A 306 -8.48 -6.94 17.73
C ARG A 306 -9.45 -7.70 18.63
N THR A 307 -8.92 -8.43 19.62
CA THR A 307 -9.70 -9.19 20.61
C THR A 307 -10.47 -8.26 21.56
N LYS A 308 -9.83 -7.18 22.05
CA LYS A 308 -10.52 -6.14 22.83
C LYS A 308 -11.61 -5.46 22.01
N TRP A 309 -11.31 -5.06 20.77
CA TRP A 309 -12.31 -4.44 19.90
C TRP A 309 -13.46 -5.41 19.62
N ALA A 310 -13.19 -6.69 19.36
CA ALA A 310 -14.24 -7.69 19.18
C ALA A 310 -15.18 -7.79 20.40
N LYS A 311 -14.63 -7.77 21.62
CA LYS A 311 -15.42 -7.81 22.87
C LYS A 311 -16.26 -6.55 23.04
N ALA A 312 -15.67 -5.36 22.87
CA ALA A 312 -16.40 -4.09 22.96
C ALA A 312 -17.47 -3.96 21.86
N ARG A 313 -17.19 -4.38 20.63
CA ARG A 313 -18.18 -4.43 19.53
C ARG A 313 -19.33 -5.38 19.84
N ASN A 314 -19.05 -6.56 20.39
CA ASN A 314 -20.10 -7.52 20.76
C ASN A 314 -21.01 -6.95 21.85
N ARG A 315 -20.44 -6.27 22.86
CA ARG A 315 -21.22 -5.54 23.88
C ARG A 315 -22.06 -4.43 23.25
N LEU A 316 -21.48 -3.60 22.39
CA LEU A 316 -22.17 -2.52 21.67
C LEU A 316 -23.37 -3.05 20.86
N VAL A 317 -23.21 -4.17 20.15
CA VAL A 317 -24.31 -4.83 19.42
C VAL A 317 -25.39 -5.37 20.36
N ALA A 318 -25.01 -5.95 21.50
CA ALA A 318 -25.94 -6.53 22.46
C ALA A 318 -26.76 -5.48 23.24
N LEU A 319 -26.24 -4.25 23.41
CA LEU A 319 -26.92 -3.19 24.17
C LEU A 319 -28.18 -2.63 23.49
N HIS A 320 -28.19 -2.49 22.16
CA HIS A 320 -29.33 -1.88 21.47
C HIS A 320 -29.36 -2.22 19.97
N PRO A 321 -30.52 -2.60 19.38
CA PRO A 321 -30.63 -2.92 17.96
C PRO A 321 -30.14 -1.81 17.02
N GLN A 322 -30.35 -0.54 17.37
CA GLN A 322 -29.87 0.60 16.58
C GLN A 322 -28.33 0.62 16.43
N ASN A 323 -27.58 0.11 17.40
CA ASN A 323 -26.13 0.03 17.29
C ASN A 323 -25.69 -0.93 16.18
N TYR A 324 -26.41 -2.04 16.01
CA TYR A 324 -26.19 -2.96 14.89
C TYR A 324 -26.52 -2.27 13.56
N VAL A 325 -27.66 -1.57 13.47
CA VAL A 325 -28.05 -0.80 12.26
C VAL A 325 -27.00 0.25 11.89
N ASN A 326 -26.52 1.03 12.85
CA ASN A 326 -25.48 2.04 12.65
C ASN A 326 -24.15 1.42 12.22
N LEU A 327 -23.72 0.32 12.87
CA LEU A 327 -22.55 -0.44 12.44
C LEU A 327 -22.69 -0.97 11.02
N THR A 328 -23.88 -1.48 10.64
CA THR A 328 -24.15 -1.92 9.26
C THR A 328 -23.97 -0.77 8.29
N LYS A 329 -24.56 0.42 8.54
CA LYS A 329 -24.39 1.61 7.68
C LYS A 329 -22.91 2.00 7.48
N ILE A 330 -22.08 1.84 8.51
CA ILE A 330 -20.63 2.09 8.41
C ILE A 330 -19.92 1.00 7.61
N GLN A 331 -20.27 -0.27 7.85
CA GLN A 331 -19.66 -1.39 7.15
C GLN A 331 -20.00 -1.40 5.65
N THR A 332 -21.24 -1.05 5.30
CA THR A 332 -21.76 -1.03 3.91
C THR A 332 -21.29 0.15 3.08
N SER A 333 -20.95 1.30 3.69
CA SER A 333 -20.67 2.56 2.98
C SER A 333 -19.60 2.45 1.90
N ILE A 334 -19.62 3.29 0.86
CA ILE A 334 -18.63 3.28 -0.22
C ILE A 334 -17.20 3.45 0.35
N ILE A 335 -17.01 4.47 1.19
CA ILE A 335 -15.79 4.78 1.96
C ILE A 335 -16.15 5.36 3.34
N ALA A 336 -15.15 5.65 4.16
CA ALA A 336 -15.24 6.63 5.24
C ALA A 336 -14.43 7.89 4.89
N PHE A 337 -14.96 9.06 5.23
CA PHE A 337 -14.35 10.37 4.95
C PHE A 337 -14.16 11.12 6.27
N TRP A 338 -12.97 11.68 6.51
CA TRP A 338 -12.59 12.25 7.79
C TRP A 338 -12.36 13.76 7.65
N LEU A 339 -13.15 14.57 8.34
CA LEU A 339 -12.92 16.02 8.47
C LEU A 339 -12.06 16.24 9.70
N GLU A 340 -10.75 16.25 9.50
CA GLU A 340 -9.74 16.32 10.55
C GLU A 340 -9.55 17.75 11.05
N ASP A 341 -9.33 17.90 12.35
CA ASP A 341 -9.15 19.19 13.01
C ASP A 341 -7.67 19.63 13.03
N GLY A 342 -7.45 20.95 13.01
CA GLY A 342 -6.13 21.55 12.96
C GLY A 342 -5.41 21.38 11.62
N ASP A 343 -4.19 21.89 11.57
CA ASP A 343 -3.34 21.86 10.38
C ASP A 343 -2.37 20.70 10.43
N ALA A 344 -2.22 20.00 9.30
CA ALA A 344 -1.05 19.16 9.05
C ALA A 344 0.11 20.06 8.58
N GLY A 345 1.31 19.77 9.07
CA GLY A 345 2.53 20.51 8.72
C GLY A 345 3.06 20.09 7.36
N ASP A 346 4.28 19.56 7.32
CA ASP A 346 4.91 19.18 6.06
C ASP A 346 4.42 17.82 5.50
N VAL A 347 5.04 17.36 4.41
CA VAL A 347 4.69 16.10 3.75
C VAL A 347 5.02 14.86 4.61
N SER A 348 6.01 14.95 5.50
CA SER A 348 6.36 13.93 6.49
C SER A 348 5.40 13.95 7.69
N ASP A 349 4.96 15.12 8.15
CA ASP A 349 3.85 15.24 9.11
C ASP A 349 2.58 14.58 8.57
N LEU A 350 2.24 14.82 7.29
CA LEU A 350 1.13 14.12 6.62
C LEU A 350 1.38 12.60 6.52
N ALA A 351 2.61 12.15 6.27
CA ALA A 351 2.96 10.73 6.23
C ALA A 351 2.78 10.04 7.59
N ASN A 352 3.16 10.70 8.68
CA ASN A 352 2.87 10.25 10.05
C ASN A 352 1.36 10.23 10.30
N ARG A 353 0.70 11.36 10.04
CA ARG A 353 -0.75 11.52 10.25
C ARG A 353 -1.60 10.58 9.41
N ALA A 354 -1.17 10.17 8.22
CA ALA A 354 -1.94 9.26 7.37
C ALA A 354 -2.20 7.90 8.03
N ILE A 355 -1.26 7.41 8.85
CA ILE A 355 -1.39 6.12 9.57
C ILE A 355 -1.69 6.34 11.05
N LEU A 356 -1.00 7.28 11.69
CA LEU A 356 -0.96 7.51 13.15
C LEU A 356 -1.58 8.85 13.60
N GLY A 357 -2.37 9.52 12.76
CA GLY A 357 -3.02 10.80 13.11
C GLY A 357 -4.10 10.69 14.19
N HIS A 358 -5.01 11.65 14.28
CA HIS A 358 -5.95 11.74 15.40
C HIS A 358 -7.02 10.64 15.32
N GLY A 359 -7.12 9.77 16.34
CA GLY A 359 -8.00 8.60 16.31
C GLY A 359 -9.49 8.93 16.33
N GLU A 360 -9.83 10.12 16.81
CA GLU A 360 -11.19 10.63 16.98
C GLU A 360 -12.03 10.57 15.70
N ASN A 361 -11.47 10.94 14.55
CA ASN A 361 -12.22 11.01 13.30
C ASN A 361 -12.10 9.74 12.44
N ARG A 362 -11.61 8.62 12.98
CA ARG A 362 -11.12 7.48 12.16
C ARG A 362 -11.90 6.19 12.37
N TRP A 363 -12.30 5.57 11.26
CA TRP A 363 -12.84 4.21 11.25
C TRP A 363 -11.85 3.26 10.56
N LEU A 364 -10.88 2.77 11.31
CA LEU A 364 -9.71 2.07 10.77
C LEU A 364 -10.01 0.65 10.25
N ASP A 365 -11.21 0.14 10.47
CA ASP A 365 -11.65 -1.12 9.86
C ASP A 365 -12.06 -0.98 8.39
N LYS A 366 -12.21 0.24 7.85
CA LYS A 366 -12.69 0.46 6.48
C LYS A 366 -11.63 0.14 5.42
N SER A 367 -12.05 -0.46 4.31
CA SER A 367 -11.18 -0.79 3.17
C SER A 367 -10.47 0.42 2.58
N LEU A 368 -11.16 1.57 2.48
CA LEU A 368 -10.61 2.82 2.00
C LEU A 368 -11.22 3.99 2.79
N SER A 369 -10.35 4.92 3.18
CA SER A 369 -10.69 6.17 3.83
C SER A 369 -9.87 7.34 3.29
N CYS A 370 -10.45 8.54 3.30
CA CYS A 370 -9.79 9.78 2.92
C CYS A 370 -10.00 10.81 4.02
N GLY A 371 -8.93 11.48 4.46
CA GLY A 371 -8.97 12.53 5.47
C GLY A 371 -8.48 13.88 4.94
N VAL A 372 -9.03 14.96 5.46
CA VAL A 372 -8.69 16.34 5.06
C VAL A 372 -8.58 17.26 6.29
N TYR A 373 -7.46 17.97 6.40
CA TYR A 373 -7.16 18.90 7.50
C TYR A 373 -7.74 20.31 7.24
N GLU A 374 -7.71 21.21 8.23
CA GLU A 374 -8.35 22.54 8.12
C GLU A 374 -7.67 23.46 7.08
N ASN A 375 -6.36 23.32 6.89
CA ASN A 375 -5.60 23.88 5.75
C ASN A 375 -5.83 23.18 4.39
N GLY A 376 -6.74 22.21 4.31
CA GLY A 376 -7.11 21.51 3.07
C GLY A 376 -6.01 20.62 2.49
N LEU A 377 -5.08 20.14 3.32
CA LEU A 377 -4.16 19.05 3.01
C LEU A 377 -4.83 17.69 3.26
N PHE A 378 -4.45 16.67 2.49
CA PHE A 378 -5.14 15.38 2.43
C PHE A 378 -4.26 14.19 2.79
N VAL A 379 -4.87 13.19 3.40
CA VAL A 379 -4.28 11.86 3.64
C VAL A 379 -5.21 10.77 3.11
N SER A 380 -4.62 9.67 2.64
CA SER A 380 -5.33 8.43 2.32
C SER A 380 -4.96 7.36 3.34
N ASN A 381 -5.93 6.53 3.74
CA ASN A 381 -5.73 5.40 4.64
C ASN A 381 -6.58 4.21 4.18
N ALA A 382 -6.09 2.98 4.33
CA ALA A 382 -6.81 1.79 3.88
C ALA A 382 -6.45 0.56 4.74
N ASP A 383 -7.43 -0.31 4.99
CA ASP A 383 -7.15 -1.70 5.36
C ASP A 383 -6.39 -2.39 4.24
N HIS A 384 -5.34 -3.12 4.60
CA HIS A 384 -4.49 -3.87 3.68
C HIS A 384 -4.95 -5.32 3.46
N THR A 385 -5.95 -5.77 4.22
CA THR A 385 -6.61 -7.07 4.07
C THR A 385 -7.28 -7.26 2.70
N PRO A 386 -8.17 -6.36 2.21
CA PRO A 386 -8.88 -6.56 0.94
C PRO A 386 -8.01 -6.41 -0.31
N ALA A 387 -6.95 -5.61 -0.25
CA ALA A 387 -6.21 -5.16 -1.41
C ALA A 387 -4.77 -4.78 -1.06
N GLU A 388 -3.93 -4.76 -2.09
CA GLU A 388 -2.57 -4.24 -2.02
C GLU A 388 -2.55 -2.71 -2.30
N GLY A 389 -1.45 -2.03 -1.94
CA GLY A 389 -1.33 -0.56 -1.92
C GLY A 389 -1.78 0.20 -3.17
N ILE A 390 -1.64 -0.37 -4.37
CA ILE A 390 -2.01 0.33 -5.60
C ILE A 390 -3.49 0.67 -5.68
N MET A 391 -4.39 -0.04 -4.98
CA MET A 391 -5.82 0.27 -5.10
C MET A 391 -6.13 1.64 -4.50
N MET A 392 -5.45 2.00 -3.42
CA MET A 392 -5.42 3.37 -2.90
C MET A 392 -4.68 4.30 -3.89
N THR A 393 -3.51 3.92 -4.40
CA THR A 393 -2.74 4.69 -5.39
C THR A 393 -3.58 5.05 -6.62
N TYR A 394 -4.35 4.14 -7.22
CA TYR A 394 -5.14 4.39 -8.42
C TYR A 394 -6.28 5.36 -8.14
N VAL A 395 -7.02 5.21 -7.03
CA VAL A 395 -8.10 6.12 -6.65
C VAL A 395 -7.53 7.52 -6.41
N THR A 396 -6.50 7.65 -5.57
CA THR A 396 -5.86 8.94 -5.27
C THR A 396 -5.19 9.55 -6.51
N SER A 397 -4.64 8.75 -7.42
CA SER A 397 -4.08 9.23 -8.70
C SER A 397 -5.15 9.71 -9.67
N TYR A 398 -6.31 9.03 -9.75
CA TYR A 398 -7.44 9.49 -10.57
C TYR A 398 -7.95 10.84 -10.07
N VAL A 399 -8.20 10.97 -8.77
CA VAL A 399 -8.61 12.25 -8.16
C VAL A 399 -7.58 13.33 -8.49
N HIS A 400 -6.29 13.06 -8.28
CA HIS A 400 -5.24 14.03 -8.60
C HIS A 400 -5.26 14.45 -10.08
N LEU A 401 -5.31 13.50 -11.01
CA LEU A 401 -5.33 13.79 -12.44
C LEU A 401 -6.56 14.60 -12.86
N LYS A 402 -7.74 14.31 -12.29
CA LYS A 402 -8.96 15.11 -12.53
C LYS A 402 -8.85 16.53 -11.96
N LEU A 403 -8.25 16.68 -10.78
CA LEU A 403 -7.96 18.01 -10.21
C LEU A 403 -7.02 18.82 -11.11
N ARG A 404 -5.99 18.20 -11.68
CA ARG A 404 -5.12 18.87 -12.67
C ARG A 404 -5.87 19.24 -13.94
N GLU A 405 -6.70 18.33 -14.46
CA GLU A 405 -7.52 18.54 -15.67
C GLU A 405 -8.51 19.71 -15.51
N CYS A 406 -9.14 19.86 -14.35
CA CYS A 406 -10.12 20.93 -14.08
C CYS A 406 -9.52 22.18 -13.37
N GLY A 407 -8.19 22.29 -13.30
CA GLY A 407 -7.51 23.43 -12.64
C GLY A 407 -7.80 23.57 -11.15
N GLY A 408 -8.15 22.48 -10.47
CA GLY A 408 -8.50 22.45 -9.05
C GLY A 408 -9.86 23.07 -8.71
N GLN A 409 -10.69 23.36 -9.72
CA GLN A 409 -11.98 24.06 -9.56
C GLN A 409 -13.16 23.26 -10.15
N TRP A 410 -14.37 23.48 -9.62
CA TRP A 410 -15.59 22.89 -10.16
C TRP A 410 -16.12 23.73 -11.32
N GLN A 411 -16.30 23.10 -12.48
CA GLN A 411 -16.79 23.74 -13.71
C GLN A 411 -18.19 23.26 -14.14
N GLY A 412 -18.80 22.35 -13.37
CA GLY A 412 -20.13 21.80 -13.66
C GLY A 412 -21.28 22.64 -13.08
N ASN A 413 -22.47 22.05 -13.03
CA ASN A 413 -23.67 22.71 -12.54
C ASN A 413 -23.50 23.21 -11.09
N GLN A 414 -23.98 24.43 -10.82
CA GLN A 414 -23.93 25.10 -9.53
C GLN A 414 -25.26 25.03 -8.76
N GLN A 415 -26.35 24.58 -9.41
CA GLN A 415 -27.67 24.50 -8.80
C GLN A 415 -27.74 23.36 -7.77
N LEU A 416 -28.31 23.67 -6.60
CA LEU A 416 -28.62 22.70 -5.56
C LEU A 416 -30.01 22.10 -5.80
N ARG A 417 -30.12 20.77 -5.87
CA ARG A 417 -31.42 20.06 -5.77
C ARG A 417 -31.93 20.11 -4.32
N LYS A 418 -33.11 19.53 -4.07
CA LYS A 418 -33.54 19.20 -2.71
C LYS A 418 -32.65 18.06 -2.20
N LEU A 419 -31.99 18.27 -1.07
CA LEU A 419 -31.06 17.32 -0.46
C LEU A 419 -31.63 16.77 0.84
N GLU A 420 -31.36 15.49 1.13
CA GLU A 420 -31.61 14.91 2.45
C GLU A 420 -30.55 15.39 3.44
N GLU A 421 -30.93 15.62 4.69
CA GLU A 421 -29.98 16.02 5.72
C GLU A 421 -29.04 14.86 6.12
N PRO A 422 -27.77 15.13 6.46
CA PRO A 422 -26.88 14.12 7.02
C PRO A 422 -27.46 13.44 8.26
N GLU A 423 -27.52 12.11 8.26
CA GLU A 423 -28.00 11.32 9.39
C GLU A 423 -26.90 11.19 10.44
N LEU A 424 -27.15 11.64 11.67
CA LEU A 424 -26.24 11.41 12.80
C LEU A 424 -26.44 9.99 13.34
N LEU A 425 -25.39 9.15 13.29
CA LEU A 425 -25.44 7.77 13.79
C LEU A 425 -25.18 7.74 15.30
N GLN A 426 -26.22 8.07 16.09
CA GLN A 426 -26.16 8.06 17.55
C GLN A 426 -26.05 6.64 18.10
N PHE A 427 -25.01 6.34 18.89
CA PHE A 427 -24.85 5.04 19.55
C PHE A 427 -25.33 5.06 21.00
N VAL A 428 -25.95 3.95 21.42
CA VAL A 428 -26.30 3.66 22.82
C VAL A 428 -25.12 2.97 23.48
N ILE A 429 -24.54 3.58 24.50
CA ILE A 429 -23.38 3.06 25.24
C ILE A 429 -23.66 3.04 26.73
N ASP A 430 -23.18 1.99 27.41
CA ASP A 430 -23.21 1.88 28.87
C ASP A 430 -21.87 2.35 29.49
N ASP A 431 -21.79 2.37 30.82
CA ASP A 431 -20.61 2.87 31.53
C ASP A 431 -19.36 1.99 31.33
N SER A 432 -19.54 0.70 31.02
CA SER A 432 -18.43 -0.17 30.66
C SER A 432 -17.86 0.17 29.30
N LEU A 433 -18.70 0.45 28.30
CA LEU A 433 -18.23 0.90 26.99
C LEU A 433 -17.57 2.28 27.07
N LYS A 434 -18.03 3.18 27.96
CA LYS A 434 -17.32 4.43 28.24
C LYS A 434 -15.92 4.14 28.79
N ALA A 435 -15.77 3.21 29.74
CA ALA A 435 -14.47 2.81 30.27
C ALA A 435 -13.56 2.12 29.22
N ASP A 436 -14.13 1.28 28.34
CA ASP A 436 -13.41 0.69 27.20
C ASP A 436 -12.91 1.78 26.23
N ILE A 437 -13.74 2.80 25.96
CA ILE A 437 -13.40 3.95 25.10
C ILE A 437 -12.28 4.80 25.73
N GLU A 438 -12.34 5.12 27.02
CA GLU A 438 -11.25 5.86 27.69
C GLU A 438 -9.95 5.05 27.71
N THR A 439 -10.02 3.74 27.90
CA THR A 439 -8.87 2.83 27.77
C THR A 439 -8.31 2.84 26.35
N ALA A 440 -9.18 2.83 25.32
CA ALA A 440 -8.77 2.91 23.93
C ALA A 440 -8.14 4.27 23.57
N LYS A 441 -8.65 5.39 24.10
CA LYS A 441 -8.03 6.72 23.97
C LYS A 441 -6.62 6.76 24.57
N GLN A 442 -6.43 6.19 25.76
CA GLN A 442 -5.12 6.09 26.42
C GLN A 442 -4.15 5.19 25.63
N ASN A 443 -4.60 4.03 25.16
CA ASN A 443 -3.77 3.16 24.33
C ASN A 443 -3.43 3.84 22.99
N TYR A 444 -4.35 4.61 22.42
CA TYR A 444 -4.13 5.35 21.17
C TYR A 444 -3.17 6.53 21.32
N SER A 445 -3.18 7.25 22.45
CA SER A 445 -2.25 8.36 22.70
C SER A 445 -0.78 7.90 22.77
N VAL A 446 -0.55 6.65 23.20
CA VAL A 446 0.75 5.98 23.06
C VAL A 446 0.96 5.53 21.61
N LEU A 447 -0.03 4.83 21.02
CA LEU A 447 0.07 4.23 19.68
C LEU A 447 0.39 5.25 18.57
N ARG A 448 -0.14 6.47 18.66
CA ARG A 448 0.12 7.53 17.67
C ARG A 448 1.56 8.05 17.61
N ASN A 449 2.39 7.70 18.60
CA ASN A 449 3.76 8.21 18.77
C ASN A 449 4.84 7.11 18.69
N ILE A 450 4.50 5.90 18.20
CA ILE A 450 5.41 4.74 18.22
C ILE A 450 6.43 4.71 17.08
N ALA A 451 6.22 5.47 16.00
CA ALA A 451 7.01 5.43 14.78
C ALA A 451 7.22 6.84 14.22
N THR A 452 8.24 6.98 13.38
CA THR A 452 8.52 8.21 12.62
C THR A 452 8.58 7.88 11.14
N ASN A 453 7.69 8.49 10.36
CA ASN A 453 7.64 8.43 8.90
C ASN A 453 8.30 9.69 8.30
N GLU A 454 9.16 9.52 7.30
CA GLU A 454 9.75 10.62 6.52
C GLU A 454 9.50 10.39 5.03
N ILE A 455 9.23 11.45 4.27
CA ILE A 455 9.25 11.41 2.81
C ILE A 455 10.45 12.20 2.28
N LYS A 456 11.42 11.46 1.74
CA LYS A 456 12.64 12.00 1.13
C LYS A 456 12.49 12.04 -0.40
N VAL A 457 12.70 13.21 -1.01
CA VAL A 457 12.67 13.37 -2.47
C VAL A 457 14.10 13.50 -2.99
N TYR A 458 14.45 12.66 -3.96
CA TYR A 458 15.73 12.68 -4.66
C TYR A 458 15.53 13.20 -6.09
N SER A 459 15.89 14.47 -6.31
CA SER A 459 15.57 15.21 -7.55
C SER A 459 16.71 15.31 -8.56
N LYS A 460 17.82 14.58 -8.38
CA LYS A 460 18.96 14.66 -9.32
C LYS A 460 18.77 13.80 -10.57
N TYR A 461 17.95 12.76 -10.49
CA TYR A 461 17.48 11.96 -11.63
C TYR A 461 16.31 11.06 -11.24
N GLY A 462 15.64 10.50 -12.27
CA GLY A 462 14.55 9.54 -12.12
C GLY A 462 14.54 8.50 -13.25
N LYS A 463 13.34 8.06 -13.64
CA LYS A 463 13.09 7.02 -14.66
C LYS A 463 13.78 7.30 -16.00
N ASN A 464 13.88 8.55 -16.43
CA ASN A 464 14.43 8.89 -17.74
C ASN A 464 15.94 8.63 -17.83
N TYR A 465 16.71 9.00 -16.80
CA TYR A 465 18.12 8.64 -16.69
C TYR A 465 18.32 7.12 -16.62
N CYS A 466 17.47 6.41 -15.86
CA CYS A 466 17.54 4.95 -15.78
C CYS A 466 17.32 4.29 -17.15
N LYS A 467 16.35 4.79 -17.95
CA LYS A 467 16.13 4.36 -19.34
C LYS A 467 17.36 4.63 -20.23
N GLU A 468 17.90 5.84 -20.19
CA GLU A 468 19.09 6.25 -20.95
C GLU A 468 20.27 5.30 -20.69
N LYS A 469 20.52 4.95 -19.42
CA LYS A 469 21.59 4.04 -19.00
C LYS A 469 21.24 2.55 -19.11
N SER A 470 20.07 2.21 -19.65
CA SER A 470 19.56 0.82 -19.75
C SER A 470 19.56 0.06 -18.41
N ILE A 471 19.09 0.73 -17.36
CA ILE A 471 18.94 0.22 -15.99
C ILE A 471 17.45 0.23 -15.62
N HIS A 472 16.96 -0.87 -15.03
CA HIS A 472 15.60 -0.88 -14.50
C HIS A 472 15.55 -0.02 -13.22
N PRO A 473 14.70 1.03 -13.14
CA PRO A 473 14.78 2.04 -12.07
C PRO A 473 14.44 1.47 -10.70
N ASP A 474 13.57 0.48 -10.65
CA ASP A 474 13.19 -0.24 -9.44
C ASP A 474 14.34 -1.07 -8.87
N ALA A 475 15.09 -1.78 -9.73
CA ALA A 475 16.30 -2.50 -9.35
C ALA A 475 17.41 -1.55 -8.87
N LEU A 476 17.50 -0.34 -9.44
CA LEU A 476 18.39 0.72 -8.96
C LEU A 476 18.00 1.18 -7.54
N CYS A 477 16.72 1.41 -7.27
CA CYS A 477 16.22 1.76 -5.93
C CYS A 477 16.55 0.66 -4.90
N GLN A 478 16.33 -0.61 -5.23
CA GLN A 478 16.64 -1.72 -4.31
C GLN A 478 18.14 -1.85 -4.03
N LEU A 479 18.98 -1.76 -5.06
CA LEU A 479 20.43 -1.78 -4.88
C LEU A 479 20.92 -0.54 -4.10
N ALA A 480 20.33 0.64 -4.32
CA ALA A 480 20.62 1.83 -3.52
C ALA A 480 20.28 1.63 -2.03
N MET A 481 19.13 1.03 -1.69
CA MET A 481 18.75 0.71 -0.31
C MET A 481 19.67 -0.34 0.33
N GLN A 482 20.09 -1.36 -0.42
CA GLN A 482 21.07 -2.35 0.05
C GLN A 482 22.43 -1.70 0.36
N LEU A 483 22.92 -0.81 -0.53
CA LEU A 483 24.16 -0.06 -0.31
C LEU A 483 24.06 0.95 0.84
N ALA A 484 22.91 1.61 1.00
CA ALA A 484 22.62 2.50 2.11
C ALA A 484 22.70 1.76 3.45
N TYR A 485 21.98 0.63 3.57
CA TYR A 485 22.00 -0.20 4.77
C TYR A 485 23.41 -0.74 5.06
N TYR A 486 24.11 -1.25 4.05
CA TYR A 486 25.46 -1.76 4.22
C TYR A 486 26.46 -0.66 4.63
N THR A 487 26.30 0.57 4.14
CA THR A 487 27.15 1.71 4.49
C THR A 487 27.01 2.07 5.97
N LEU A 488 25.79 2.10 6.49
CA LEU A 488 25.47 2.41 7.89
C LEU A 488 25.87 1.26 8.84
N TYR A 489 25.46 0.03 8.51
CA TYR A 489 25.48 -1.10 9.46
C TYR A 489 26.54 -2.16 9.20
N ARG A 490 27.30 -2.07 8.09
CA ARG A 490 28.39 -2.99 7.71
C ARG A 490 28.01 -4.48 7.69
N ARG A 491 26.72 -4.74 7.45
CA ARG A 491 26.11 -6.06 7.27
C ARG A 491 24.97 -5.95 6.26
N MET A 492 24.57 -7.09 5.69
CA MET A 492 23.36 -7.15 4.87
C MET A 492 22.12 -7.26 5.78
N ALA A 493 21.05 -6.57 5.43
CA ALA A 493 19.72 -6.82 6.00
C ALA A 493 19.04 -7.99 5.26
N PRO A 494 18.22 -8.84 5.90
CA PRO A 494 17.18 -9.57 5.18
C PRO A 494 16.14 -8.59 4.65
N THR A 495 15.93 -8.58 3.33
CA THR A 495 15.07 -7.60 2.64
C THR A 495 13.94 -8.26 1.87
N TYR A 496 12.74 -7.69 1.97
CA TYR A 496 11.48 -8.15 1.40
C TYR A 496 10.97 -7.13 0.38
N GLU A 497 10.86 -7.53 -0.89
CA GLU A 497 10.32 -6.73 -2.02
C GLU A 497 9.15 -7.46 -2.71
N THR A 498 8.21 -6.71 -3.30
CA THR A 498 7.04 -7.29 -3.99
C THR A 498 7.40 -7.88 -5.33
N ALA A 499 7.00 -9.12 -5.52
CA ALA A 499 6.55 -9.57 -6.81
C ALA A 499 5.01 -9.57 -6.85
N PRO A 500 4.35 -8.69 -7.64
CA PRO A 500 2.93 -8.86 -7.93
C PRO A 500 2.73 -10.08 -8.83
N ILE A 501 1.74 -10.91 -8.51
CA ILE A 501 1.47 -12.18 -9.21
C ILE A 501 0.09 -12.14 -9.88
N LYS A 502 -0.27 -10.98 -10.42
CA LYS A 502 -1.63 -10.67 -10.89
C LYS A 502 -2.07 -11.41 -12.15
N GLN A 503 -1.17 -12.07 -12.88
CA GLN A 503 -1.54 -12.93 -14.02
C GLN A 503 -2.25 -14.23 -13.59
N PHE A 504 -2.21 -14.56 -12.30
CA PHE A 504 -2.96 -15.67 -11.71
C PHE A 504 -4.30 -15.21 -11.16
N TYR A 505 -5.28 -16.12 -11.15
CA TYR A 505 -6.61 -15.91 -10.61
C TYR A 505 -6.55 -15.44 -9.15
N HIS A 506 -7.11 -14.26 -8.86
CA HIS A 506 -7.05 -13.61 -7.54
C HIS A 506 -5.62 -13.43 -7.00
N GLY A 507 -4.61 -13.44 -7.87
CA GLY A 507 -3.19 -13.34 -7.51
C GLY A 507 -2.88 -12.01 -6.80
N ARG A 508 -2.22 -12.12 -5.64
CA ARG A 508 -1.75 -10.98 -4.83
C ARG A 508 -0.24 -10.78 -4.98
N THR A 509 0.55 -11.33 -4.06
CA THR A 509 2.00 -11.08 -3.96
C THR A 509 2.81 -12.34 -3.64
N GLU A 510 4.06 -12.36 -4.10
CA GLU A 510 5.16 -13.20 -3.63
C GLU A 510 6.30 -12.31 -3.11
N THR A 511 7.17 -12.88 -2.28
CA THR A 511 8.42 -12.28 -1.81
C THR A 511 9.51 -12.36 -2.88
N MET A 512 10.12 -11.22 -3.18
CA MET A 512 11.46 -11.12 -3.74
C MET A 512 12.44 -10.83 -2.59
N ARG A 513 13.47 -11.68 -2.41
CA ARG A 513 14.52 -11.49 -1.39
C ARG A 513 15.73 -10.77 -2.02
N THR A 514 15.82 -9.44 -1.90
CA THR A 514 16.82 -8.65 -2.66
C THR A 514 18.26 -8.81 -2.14
N SER A 515 18.42 -9.34 -0.92
CA SER A 515 19.70 -9.53 -0.23
C SER A 515 20.45 -10.77 -0.74
N THR A 516 21.00 -10.63 -1.95
CA THR A 516 21.72 -11.68 -2.69
C THR A 516 23.22 -11.63 -2.45
N GLN A 517 23.94 -12.72 -2.78
CA GLN A 517 25.41 -12.76 -2.67
C GLN A 517 26.04 -11.75 -3.63
N GLU A 518 25.44 -11.56 -4.79
CA GLU A 518 25.82 -10.59 -5.81
C GLU A 518 25.67 -9.15 -5.28
N ALA A 519 24.55 -8.83 -4.62
CA ALA A 519 24.37 -7.55 -3.94
C ALA A 519 25.38 -7.34 -2.80
N LYS A 520 25.65 -8.37 -1.97
CA LYS A 520 26.64 -8.32 -0.89
C LYS A 520 28.05 -8.03 -1.41
N ASN A 521 28.49 -8.77 -2.43
CA ASN A 521 29.81 -8.57 -3.05
C ASN A 521 29.97 -7.16 -3.61
N TRP A 522 28.92 -6.63 -4.25
CA TRP A 522 28.92 -5.26 -4.77
C TRP A 522 28.91 -4.21 -3.64
N CYS A 523 28.14 -4.39 -2.56
CA CYS A 523 28.13 -3.46 -1.42
C CYS A 523 29.48 -3.41 -0.68
N ILE A 524 30.17 -4.55 -0.56
CA ILE A 524 31.55 -4.62 -0.07
C ILE A 524 32.46 -3.77 -0.98
N ALA A 525 32.49 -4.05 -2.29
CA ALA A 525 33.33 -3.33 -3.25
C ALA A 525 33.06 -1.81 -3.31
N MET A 526 31.81 -1.38 -3.14
CA MET A 526 31.42 0.03 -3.10
C MET A 526 31.84 0.76 -1.82
N THR A 527 32.23 0.03 -0.77
CA THR A 527 32.62 0.60 0.52
C THR A 527 34.08 0.32 0.90
N ASP A 528 34.81 -0.46 0.10
CA ASP A 528 36.24 -0.67 0.17
C ASP A 528 36.96 0.32 -0.79
N PRO A 529 37.80 1.25 -0.28
CA PRO A 529 38.50 2.23 -1.12
C PRO A 529 39.54 1.61 -2.07
N SER A 530 40.03 0.40 -1.80
CA SER A 530 41.05 -0.27 -2.62
C SER A 530 40.51 -0.86 -3.94
N VAL A 531 39.19 -1.08 -4.03
CA VAL A 531 38.56 -1.65 -5.22
C VAL A 531 38.35 -0.58 -6.30
N SER A 532 38.75 -0.87 -7.54
CA SER A 532 38.65 0.07 -8.66
C SER A 532 37.21 0.35 -9.08
N THR A 533 36.94 1.53 -9.67
CA THR A 533 35.64 1.89 -10.26
C THR A 533 35.15 0.85 -11.27
N SER A 534 36.06 0.31 -12.11
CA SER A 534 35.72 -0.71 -13.10
C SER A 534 35.19 -1.99 -12.45
N GLU A 535 35.83 -2.48 -11.38
CA GLU A 535 35.38 -3.67 -10.66
C GLU A 535 34.07 -3.42 -9.89
N ARG A 536 33.93 -2.25 -9.25
CA ARG A 536 32.66 -1.82 -8.63
C ARG A 536 31.51 -1.82 -9.64
N TYR A 537 31.74 -1.33 -10.86
CA TYR A 537 30.72 -1.29 -11.92
C TYR A 537 30.43 -2.69 -12.48
N ARG A 538 31.46 -3.54 -12.65
CA ARG A 538 31.27 -4.95 -13.04
C ARG A 538 30.38 -5.69 -12.03
N LEU A 539 30.66 -5.55 -10.74
CA LEU A 539 29.85 -6.13 -9.66
C LEU A 539 28.44 -5.54 -9.60
N PHE A 540 28.29 -4.22 -9.83
CA PHE A 540 26.97 -3.58 -9.96
C PHE A 540 26.14 -4.23 -11.08
N LYS A 541 26.70 -4.44 -12.27
CA LYS A 541 25.99 -5.07 -13.40
C LYS A 541 25.62 -6.54 -13.11
N VAL A 542 26.44 -7.27 -12.35
CA VAL A 542 26.12 -8.63 -11.88
C VAL A 542 24.96 -8.61 -10.88
N ALA A 543 25.00 -7.74 -9.86
CA ALA A 543 23.91 -7.58 -8.89
C ALA A 543 22.59 -7.12 -9.56
N LEU A 544 22.68 -6.20 -10.53
CA LEU A 544 21.54 -5.75 -11.33
C LEU A 544 20.92 -6.88 -12.16
N LYS A 545 21.74 -7.70 -12.83
CA LYS A 545 21.24 -8.87 -13.58
C LYS A 545 20.55 -9.87 -12.64
N LYS A 546 21.14 -10.12 -11.47
CA LYS A 546 20.60 -11.02 -10.45
C LYS A 546 19.24 -10.54 -9.94
N HIS A 547 19.15 -9.27 -9.53
CA HIS A 547 17.89 -8.65 -9.06
C HIS A 547 16.77 -8.81 -10.09
N ASN A 548 17.00 -8.38 -11.34
CA ASN A 548 15.98 -8.46 -12.39
C ASN A 548 15.54 -9.91 -12.68
N SER A 549 16.46 -10.87 -12.61
CA SER A 549 16.14 -12.30 -12.79
C SER A 549 15.28 -12.84 -11.64
N ASP A 550 15.66 -12.57 -10.39
CA ASP A 550 14.93 -13.05 -9.21
C ASP A 550 13.56 -12.37 -9.07
N PHE A 551 13.47 -11.08 -9.41
CA PHE A 551 12.21 -10.35 -9.49
C PHE A 551 11.25 -10.94 -10.53
N SER A 552 11.74 -11.23 -11.74
CA SER A 552 10.93 -11.89 -12.78
C SER A 552 10.48 -13.28 -12.35
N ASP A 553 11.34 -14.05 -11.68
CA ASP A 553 11.00 -15.38 -11.19
C ASP A 553 9.93 -15.32 -10.09
N ALA A 554 10.06 -14.39 -9.15
CA ALA A 554 9.06 -14.18 -8.09
C ALA A 554 7.71 -13.72 -8.69
N CYS A 555 7.71 -12.89 -9.74
CA CYS A 555 6.48 -12.49 -10.45
C CYS A 555 5.81 -13.66 -11.17
N GLU A 556 6.56 -14.61 -11.72
CA GLU A 556 6.01 -15.87 -12.25
C GLU A 556 5.77 -16.93 -11.15
N PHE A 557 5.67 -16.51 -9.88
CA PHE A 557 5.39 -17.32 -8.70
C PHE A 557 6.38 -18.47 -8.46
N LYS A 558 7.65 -18.26 -8.80
CA LYS A 558 8.78 -19.16 -8.52
C LYS A 558 9.60 -18.70 -7.32
N GLY A 559 8.98 -17.99 -6.37
CA GLY A 559 9.60 -17.62 -5.10
C GLY A 559 9.76 -18.82 -4.17
N CYS A 560 10.09 -18.54 -2.91
CA CYS A 560 10.16 -19.56 -1.86
C CYS A 560 9.19 -19.29 -0.71
N ASP A 561 8.92 -18.03 -0.38
CA ASP A 561 8.21 -17.65 0.84
C ASP A 561 6.74 -18.07 0.87
N ARG A 562 5.93 -17.86 -0.18
CA ARG A 562 4.53 -18.33 -0.16
C ARG A 562 4.43 -19.86 -0.16
N HIS A 563 5.36 -20.56 -0.78
CA HIS A 563 5.40 -22.03 -0.72
C HIS A 563 5.82 -22.54 0.67
N LEU A 564 6.82 -21.93 1.31
CA LEU A 564 7.20 -22.27 2.68
C LEU A 564 6.09 -21.97 3.69
N LEU A 565 5.32 -20.89 3.50
CA LEU A 565 4.07 -20.62 4.24
C LEU A 565 3.04 -21.75 4.03
N ALA A 566 2.83 -22.21 2.79
CA ALA A 566 1.89 -23.28 2.48
C ALA A 566 2.22 -24.59 3.20
N LEU A 567 3.51 -24.96 3.26
CA LEU A 567 3.98 -26.16 3.96
C LEU A 567 3.80 -26.03 5.48
N TRP A 568 4.03 -24.84 6.05
CA TRP A 568 3.78 -24.58 7.47
C TRP A 568 2.29 -24.65 7.83
N LEU A 569 1.42 -24.05 7.01
CA LEU A 569 -0.03 -24.13 7.19
C LEU A 569 -0.55 -25.56 7.03
N THR A 570 0.02 -26.33 6.10
CA THR A 570 -0.29 -27.76 5.96
C THR A 570 0.10 -28.54 7.22
N ALA A 571 1.26 -28.24 7.84
CA ALA A 571 1.66 -28.85 9.12
C ALA A 571 0.71 -28.47 10.27
N LYS A 572 0.29 -27.20 10.35
CA LYS A 572 -0.70 -26.67 11.32
C LYS A 572 -2.05 -27.40 11.19
N GLU A 573 -2.54 -27.58 9.97
CA GLU A 573 -3.82 -28.27 9.69
C GLU A 573 -3.76 -29.78 9.96
N GLU A 574 -2.64 -30.43 9.68
CA GLU A 574 -2.39 -31.85 9.99
C GLU A 574 -2.09 -32.07 11.49
N ASN A 575 -2.13 -31.03 12.32
CA ASN A 575 -1.83 -31.04 13.76
C ASN A 575 -0.42 -31.59 14.09
N LEU A 576 0.54 -31.38 13.19
CA LEU A 576 1.92 -31.79 13.38
C LEU A 576 2.70 -30.78 14.24
N PRO A 577 3.78 -31.21 14.93
CA PRO A 577 4.77 -30.29 15.50
C PRO A 577 5.31 -29.33 14.43
N VAL A 578 5.76 -28.14 14.85
CA VAL A 578 6.38 -27.17 13.93
C VAL A 578 7.65 -27.78 13.32
N PRO A 579 7.75 -27.93 11.98
CA PRO A 579 8.90 -28.55 11.33
C PRO A 579 10.21 -27.83 11.63
N GLN A 580 11.33 -28.57 11.69
CA GLN A 580 12.61 -28.04 12.18
C GLN A 580 13.15 -26.87 11.34
N ILE A 581 12.83 -26.82 10.05
CA ILE A 581 13.18 -25.71 9.16
C ILE A 581 12.65 -24.34 9.62
N TYR A 582 11.54 -24.29 10.37
CA TYR A 582 10.97 -23.05 10.92
C TYR A 582 11.49 -22.72 12.33
N LEU A 583 12.05 -23.71 13.03
CA LEU A 583 12.66 -23.54 14.36
C LEU A 583 14.15 -23.19 14.26
N ASP A 584 14.77 -23.39 13.10
CA ASP A 584 16.12 -22.94 12.81
C ASP A 584 16.26 -21.40 12.94
N PRO A 585 17.15 -20.88 13.80
CA PRO A 585 17.43 -19.45 13.88
C PRO A 585 17.75 -18.80 12.52
N SER A 586 18.34 -19.54 11.57
CA SER A 586 18.60 -19.07 10.21
C SER A 586 17.33 -18.70 9.43
N TYR A 587 16.19 -19.36 9.71
CA TYR A 587 14.90 -18.99 9.13
C TYR A 587 14.54 -17.55 9.48
N ALA A 588 14.53 -17.22 10.77
CA ALA A 588 14.27 -15.86 11.26
C ALA A 588 15.35 -14.86 10.79
N LYS A 589 16.65 -15.19 10.88
CA LYS A 589 17.75 -14.33 10.40
C LYS A 589 17.65 -14.01 8.91
N SER A 590 17.08 -14.91 8.09
CA SER A 590 16.83 -14.68 6.66
C SER A 590 15.60 -13.83 6.36
N GLY A 591 14.92 -13.30 7.39
CA GLY A 591 13.64 -12.59 7.28
C GLY A 591 12.40 -13.50 7.34
N GLY A 592 12.62 -14.83 7.32
CA GLY A 592 11.58 -15.83 7.45
C GLY A 592 10.70 -15.58 8.67
N GLY A 593 9.40 -15.76 8.48
CA GLY A 593 8.41 -15.48 9.49
C GLY A 593 8.40 -14.02 9.95
N GLY A 594 8.37 -13.06 9.02
CA GLY A 594 8.11 -11.64 9.35
C GLY A 594 9.29 -10.89 10.00
N ASN A 595 10.51 -11.40 9.89
CA ASN A 595 11.72 -10.82 10.50
C ASN A 595 12.56 -10.01 9.50
N PHE A 596 11.95 -9.51 8.43
CA PHE A 596 12.65 -8.72 7.42
C PHE A 596 13.02 -7.34 8.00
N ILE A 597 14.32 -7.06 8.03
CA ILE A 597 14.89 -5.81 8.55
C ILE A 597 14.67 -4.65 7.56
N LEU A 598 14.60 -4.94 6.26
CA LEU A 598 14.10 -4.01 5.26
C LEU A 598 12.80 -4.54 4.66
N SER A 599 11.70 -3.82 4.83
CA SER A 599 10.40 -4.12 4.23
C SER A 599 10.10 -3.09 3.15
N THR A 600 10.34 -3.43 1.87
CA THR A 600 10.46 -2.43 0.79
C THR A 600 9.50 -2.64 -0.37
N SER A 601 9.13 -1.56 -1.06
CA SER A 601 7.99 -1.53 -1.99
C SER A 601 8.10 -0.46 -3.05
N CYS A 602 7.84 -0.80 -4.32
CA CYS A 602 7.56 0.19 -5.35
C CYS A 602 6.06 0.57 -5.34
N ILE A 603 5.72 1.83 -5.07
CA ILE A 603 4.34 2.34 -5.17
C ILE A 603 3.95 2.64 -6.64
N GLY A 604 4.89 2.46 -7.57
CA GLY A 604 4.71 2.63 -9.00
C GLY A 604 5.19 3.99 -9.52
N PHE A 605 4.54 4.47 -10.58
CA PHE A 605 5.02 5.59 -11.39
C PHE A 605 4.13 6.84 -11.35
N SER A 606 3.09 6.85 -10.51
CA SER A 606 2.25 8.04 -10.34
C SER A 606 2.85 9.04 -9.35
N THR A 607 2.14 10.13 -9.11
CA THR A 607 2.47 11.12 -8.08
C THR A 607 2.04 10.68 -6.67
N VAL A 608 1.40 9.54 -6.46
CA VAL A 608 1.02 9.11 -5.09
C VAL A 608 2.20 8.44 -4.40
N ILE A 609 2.41 8.74 -3.12
CA ILE A 609 3.36 8.06 -2.23
C ILE A 609 2.66 7.72 -0.92
N GLY A 610 3.06 6.61 -0.31
CA GLY A 610 2.56 6.14 0.96
C GLY A 610 3.27 4.86 1.36
N GLY A 611 2.97 4.38 2.55
CA GLY A 611 3.66 3.23 3.11
C GLY A 611 2.92 2.58 4.26
N VAL A 612 3.72 1.97 5.13
CA VAL A 612 3.29 1.00 6.14
C VAL A 612 4.18 1.18 7.36
N LEU A 613 3.71 0.86 8.56
CA LEU A 613 4.58 0.81 9.74
C LEU A 613 5.48 -0.44 9.70
N PRO A 614 6.67 -0.43 10.32
CA PRO A 614 7.67 -1.48 10.11
C PRO A 614 7.20 -2.90 10.47
N MET A 615 7.87 -3.93 9.94
CA MET A 615 7.42 -5.32 10.05
C MET A 615 7.72 -5.96 11.41
N CYS A 616 8.96 -5.81 11.88
CA CYS A 616 9.46 -6.31 13.18
C CYS A 616 10.11 -5.17 13.99
N GLU A 617 10.55 -5.48 15.22
CA GLU A 617 11.03 -4.52 16.24
C GLU A 617 12.20 -3.63 15.79
N ASN A 618 13.01 -4.08 14.83
CA ASN A 618 14.17 -3.38 14.28
C ASN A 618 14.12 -3.29 12.74
N CYS A 619 12.90 -3.26 12.18
CA CYS A 619 12.68 -3.08 10.75
C CYS A 619 12.71 -1.58 10.37
N ILE A 620 13.29 -1.29 9.21
CA ILE A 620 13.05 -0.06 8.46
C ILE A 620 12.10 -0.41 7.32
N GLY A 621 10.92 0.23 7.28
CA GLY A 621 10.03 0.14 6.12
C GLY A 621 10.44 1.18 5.08
N THR A 622 10.45 0.84 3.78
CA THR A 622 10.81 1.81 2.73
C THR A 622 10.02 1.63 1.42
N PHE A 623 9.15 2.58 1.14
CA PHE A 623 8.20 2.56 0.03
C PHE A 623 8.54 3.69 -0.92
N TYR A 624 8.65 3.43 -2.23
CA TYR A 624 9.17 4.42 -3.17
C TYR A 624 8.31 4.58 -4.43
N ARG A 625 8.16 5.82 -4.89
CA ARG A 625 7.57 6.14 -6.21
C ARG A 625 8.68 6.56 -7.17
N ILE A 626 8.49 6.25 -8.45
CA ILE A 626 9.47 6.50 -9.52
C ILE A 626 8.85 7.47 -10.54
N ASN A 627 9.24 8.74 -10.51
CA ASN A 627 8.81 9.72 -11.50
C ASN A 627 9.86 9.86 -12.62
N ASP A 628 9.59 10.73 -13.59
CA ASP A 628 10.38 10.85 -14.83
C ASP A 628 11.79 11.39 -14.56
N ASP A 629 11.89 12.36 -13.67
CA ASP A 629 13.05 13.18 -13.32
C ASP A 629 13.52 13.04 -11.85
N ARG A 630 12.69 12.44 -10.99
CA ARG A 630 12.95 12.28 -9.55
C ARG A 630 12.53 10.91 -9.01
N LEU A 631 13.12 10.52 -7.89
CA LEU A 631 12.70 9.40 -7.04
C LEU A 631 12.15 9.95 -5.72
N SER A 632 11.28 9.22 -5.02
CA SER A 632 10.83 9.62 -3.69
C SER A 632 10.61 8.40 -2.80
N PHE A 633 11.09 8.47 -1.55
CA PHE A 633 11.11 7.38 -0.59
C PHE A 633 10.36 7.78 0.68
N PHE A 634 9.32 7.02 1.03
CA PHE A 634 8.69 6.99 2.34
C PHE A 634 9.50 6.02 3.19
N VAL A 635 10.19 6.51 4.22
CA VAL A 635 10.97 5.71 5.18
C VAL A 635 10.23 5.72 6.52
N THR A 636 10.27 4.62 7.25
CA THR A 636 9.65 4.50 8.58
C THR A 636 10.47 3.58 9.50
N THR A 637 10.64 3.99 10.76
CA THR A 637 11.24 3.18 11.84
C THR A 637 10.40 3.29 13.11
N TRP A 638 10.66 2.41 14.09
CA TRP A 638 10.07 2.54 15.42
C TRP A 638 10.88 3.52 16.28
N ASN A 639 10.19 4.42 16.97
CA ASN A 639 10.82 5.37 17.91
C ASN A 639 11.42 4.70 19.15
N ALA A 640 11.13 3.41 19.36
CA ALA A 640 11.69 2.59 20.42
C ALA A 640 13.00 1.88 20.04
N ASP A 641 13.25 1.71 18.74
CA ASP A 641 14.52 1.19 18.24
C ASP A 641 15.55 2.31 18.24
N LYS A 642 16.69 2.08 18.89
CA LYS A 642 17.79 3.05 19.00
C LYS A 642 18.88 2.82 17.97
N ASP A 643 18.85 1.68 17.30
CA ASP A 643 19.84 1.31 16.27
C ASP A 643 19.39 1.77 14.87
N THR A 644 18.11 2.13 14.70
CA THR A 644 17.59 2.68 13.44
C THR A 644 17.08 4.12 13.58
N ASN A 645 17.34 4.93 12.55
CA ASN A 645 16.90 6.31 12.45
C ASN A 645 16.35 6.55 11.03
N THR A 646 15.13 7.09 10.95
CA THR A 646 14.42 7.34 9.69
C THR A 646 15.21 8.25 8.75
N SER A 647 15.75 9.36 9.28
CA SER A 647 16.45 10.39 8.49
C SER A 647 17.84 9.94 8.06
N ASP A 648 18.58 9.25 8.93
CA ASP A 648 19.90 8.70 8.58
C ASP A 648 19.79 7.68 7.44
N PHE A 649 18.77 6.81 7.46
CA PHE A 649 18.52 5.86 6.38
C PHE A 649 18.05 6.56 5.09
N ALA A 650 17.16 7.54 5.21
CA ALA A 650 16.69 8.33 4.07
C ALA A 650 17.83 9.08 3.36
N GLU A 651 18.76 9.68 4.12
CA GLU A 651 19.94 10.35 3.56
C GLU A 651 20.97 9.34 3.02
N ALA A 652 21.16 8.19 3.67
CA ALA A 652 22.02 7.13 3.16
C ALA A 652 21.54 6.59 1.80
N ILE A 653 20.23 6.54 1.53
CA ILE A 653 19.69 6.23 0.20
C ILE A 653 20.10 7.30 -0.83
N CYS A 654 19.95 8.59 -0.51
CA CYS A 654 20.37 9.68 -1.40
C CYS A 654 21.87 9.62 -1.71
N CYS A 655 22.70 9.39 -0.70
CA CYS A 655 24.14 9.19 -0.86
C CYS A 655 24.50 7.94 -1.68
N ALA A 656 23.73 6.84 -1.55
CA ALA A 656 23.90 5.65 -2.37
C ALA A 656 23.53 5.92 -3.85
N LEU A 657 22.45 6.67 -4.10
CA LEU A 657 22.02 7.09 -5.44
C LEU A 657 23.03 8.03 -6.11
N ASP A 658 23.68 8.91 -5.35
CA ASP A 658 24.77 9.76 -5.83
C ASP A 658 26.01 8.93 -6.23
N LYS A 659 26.46 8.02 -5.35
CA LYS A 659 27.56 7.10 -5.66
C LYS A 659 27.27 6.23 -6.88
N LEU A 660 26.02 5.77 -7.03
CA LEU A 660 25.57 5.03 -8.19
C LEU A 660 25.65 5.86 -9.47
N LYS A 661 25.21 7.12 -9.45
CA LYS A 661 25.31 8.02 -10.61
C LYS A 661 26.76 8.22 -11.05
N VAL A 662 27.67 8.51 -10.12
CA VAL A 662 29.11 8.62 -10.40
C VAL A 662 29.64 7.33 -11.03
N LEU A 663 29.36 6.18 -10.41
CA LEU A 663 29.80 4.86 -10.90
C LEU A 663 29.32 4.56 -12.33
N ILE A 664 28.09 4.97 -12.68
CA ILE A 664 27.46 4.75 -13.99
C ILE A 664 27.94 5.76 -15.04
N ASP A 665 28.18 7.01 -14.66
CA ASP A 665 28.60 8.08 -15.58
C ASP A 665 30.11 8.07 -15.86
N GLU A 666 30.94 7.52 -14.96
CA GLU A 666 32.39 7.31 -15.18
C GLU A 666 32.71 6.19 -16.20
N GLN A 667 31.71 5.45 -16.67
CA GLN A 667 31.91 4.40 -17.67
C GLN A 667 31.96 5.00 -19.09
N PRO A 668 32.89 4.56 -19.96
CA PRO A 668 32.90 4.99 -21.34
C PRO A 668 31.56 4.63 -22.01
N MET A 669 30.96 5.57 -22.73
CA MET A 669 29.69 5.33 -23.42
C MET A 669 29.88 4.19 -24.43
N THR A 670 29.31 3.03 -24.12
CA THR A 670 29.14 1.96 -25.09
C THR A 670 28.19 2.48 -26.18
N PRO A 671 28.60 2.56 -27.44
CA PRO A 671 27.75 3.08 -28.50
C PRO A 671 26.49 2.23 -28.59
N SER A 672 25.33 2.88 -28.47
CA SER A 672 24.03 2.22 -28.47
C SER A 672 23.83 1.44 -29.76
N SER A 673 23.89 0.11 -29.68
CA SER A 673 23.32 -0.78 -30.68
C SER A 673 21.81 -0.59 -30.65
N ARG A 674 21.29 0.21 -31.59
CA ARG A 674 19.85 0.45 -31.75
C ARG A 674 19.09 -0.88 -31.77
N LEU A 675 18.12 -1.02 -30.87
CA LEU A 675 17.06 -2.03 -30.85
C LEU A 675 15.72 -1.31 -30.95
#